data_AF-A0A7R6QX91-F1
#
_entry.id   AF-A0A7R6QX91-F1
#
_cell.length_a   1.000
_cell.length_b   1.000
_cell.length_c   1.000
_cell.angle_alpha   90.00
_cell.angle_beta   90.00
_cell.angle_gamma   90.00
#
_symmetry.space_group_name_H-M   'P 1'
#
loop_
_entity.id
_entity.type
_entity.pdbx_description
1 polymer ?
#
loop_
_entity_poly.entity_id
_entity_poly.type
_entity_poly.pdbx_seq_one_letter_code
_entity_poly.pdbx_strand_id
1 'polypeptide(L)'
;MSTRYLIGRAELLTYPIEAPKKKTGDKAHPYTLGEAQRVIVPEIEVANAIFQALPAKACADDLAVARLVLHPAYLAKSFFPKLLLDQVGLSSVGSRTRRIKPRHQTQKKAPPEAETTELFVAGTRAALSNFPAFARSLNEQMPVAEQFARIETFAAMTPTDRLHLEGRTVGHVFEVGLHLPPEGNASDVRSMFADYAMDCGFEVNGAFEFEAGRLLFVAVEGEASGLEPLSQFTLTRVVRPMPHLRAARPVTRSMPLAIPFSLPSGEPLSREPKVAILDGGLPAEHVLDPYVRRYFLADEEASDVADFSEHGLGVTSAVLFGPIEPEAAAERPYAPVDHHRVLDAKIEGEDPYELYRTLGHVETVLLSRQYQFINLSLGPDLPIEDQDVHAWTAVIDSILSDGETLMTVAVGNNGERDAELSLNRIQVPSDSVNALSVGAADRSGDEWKRASYSATGPGRSPGRRKPDVVAFGGAPKEYFHVAAPGKRPNLAATLGTSFAAPLALRSAVGIRAILGSAVHPLAIKALLVHGCENKDEHDVHHVGWGRVPADINQLITCGEGEARIIYQGELRPGKFLRGPIPLPNFQLEGKVRLRATFCYASPVDPQDAGAYTKAGLGITFRPNRERRKKGAANASSATFFPAAEFRTEAELRADLGKWETLLHAENIYYGSSLLEPVFDVHYNAREAGGQAPSGAPSIRYALVVTVSAPKHAQLHQDILDAHAVLQALEPQVSLPVRV
;
A
#
# COMPACT_ATOMS: atom_id res chain seq x y z
N MET A 1 -31.40 -13.61 23.53
CA MET A 1 -31.02 -12.18 23.41
C MET A 1 -30.84 -11.88 21.94
N SER A 2 -31.23 -10.70 21.46
CA SER A 2 -30.98 -10.30 20.05
C SER A 2 -29.48 -10.14 19.83
N THR A 3 -28.95 -10.68 18.74
CA THR A 3 -27.55 -10.48 18.34
C THR A 3 -27.32 -8.99 18.03
N ARG A 4 -26.25 -8.41 18.58
CA ARG A 4 -25.89 -6.99 18.36
C ARG A 4 -24.93 -6.90 17.19
N TYR A 5 -25.43 -6.57 16.00
CA TYR A 5 -24.60 -6.35 14.82
C TYR A 5 -24.03 -4.93 14.78
N LEU A 6 -23.14 -4.68 13.83
CA LEU A 6 -22.50 -3.38 13.61
C LEU A 6 -23.53 -2.26 13.43
N ILE A 7 -23.25 -1.07 13.96
CA ILE A 7 -24.04 0.13 13.72
C ILE A 7 -23.53 0.81 12.45
N GLY A 8 -24.37 0.93 11.43
CA GLY A 8 -24.06 1.60 10.18
C GLY A 8 -24.63 3.02 10.09
N ARG A 9 -24.41 3.64 8.92
CA ARG A 9 -24.92 4.98 8.54
C ARG A 9 -24.35 6.14 9.37
N ALA A 10 -23.24 5.93 10.06
CA ALA A 10 -22.67 6.96 10.91
C ALA A 10 -22.05 8.12 10.11
N GLU A 11 -21.75 7.93 8.83
CA GLU A 11 -21.41 9.02 7.90
C GLU A 11 -22.49 10.11 7.81
N LEU A 12 -23.77 9.78 8.09
CA LEU A 12 -24.86 10.75 8.10
C LEU A 12 -24.80 11.72 9.29
N LEU A 13 -24.01 11.40 10.32
CA LEU A 13 -23.70 12.31 11.44
C LEU A 13 -22.59 13.30 11.08
N THR A 14 -21.88 13.09 9.98
CA THR A 14 -20.72 13.92 9.62
C THR A 14 -21.15 15.23 8.99
N TYR A 15 -20.36 16.28 9.20
CA TYR A 15 -20.63 17.59 8.60
C TYR A 15 -19.34 18.39 8.36
N PRO A 16 -19.31 19.25 7.33
CA PRO A 16 -18.14 20.07 7.05
C PRO A 16 -17.93 21.14 8.13
N ILE A 17 -16.66 21.47 8.41
CA ILE A 17 -16.29 22.58 9.31
C ILE A 17 -15.29 23.52 8.64
N GLU A 18 -15.18 24.75 9.15
CA GLU A 18 -14.16 25.68 8.70
C GLU A 18 -12.76 25.29 9.19
N ALA A 19 -11.74 25.62 8.39
CA ALA A 19 -10.36 25.38 8.75
C ALA A 19 -9.99 26.17 10.03
N PRO A 20 -9.37 25.52 11.04
CA PRO A 20 -8.91 26.24 12.22
C PRO A 20 -7.83 27.26 11.85
N LYS A 21 -7.96 28.49 12.36
CA LYS A 21 -6.98 29.57 12.15
C LYS A 21 -5.61 29.15 12.71
N LYS A 22 -4.65 28.84 11.83
CA LYS A 22 -3.23 28.66 12.19
C LYS A 22 -2.47 29.95 11.88
N LYS A 23 -1.70 30.46 12.85
CA LYS A 23 -0.66 31.45 12.57
C LYS A 23 0.52 30.71 11.93
N THR A 24 0.93 31.13 10.74
CA THR A 24 2.24 30.78 10.18
C THR A 24 3.29 31.39 11.08
N GLY A 25 4.15 30.56 11.67
CA GLY A 25 5.31 31.03 12.42
C GLY A 25 6.47 31.28 11.47
N ASP A 26 7.30 32.28 11.78
CA ASP A 26 8.55 32.51 11.06
C ASP A 26 9.48 31.31 11.26
N LYS A 27 10.01 30.78 10.15
CA LYS A 27 10.90 29.62 10.16
C LYS A 27 12.34 30.09 10.00
N ALA A 28 13.24 29.58 10.84
CA ALA A 28 14.67 29.85 10.67
C ALA A 28 15.19 29.14 9.40
N HIS A 29 15.79 29.90 8.50
CA HIS A 29 16.38 29.40 7.26
C HIS A 29 17.81 28.89 7.49
N PRO A 30 18.19 27.69 7.01
CA PRO A 30 19.53 27.14 7.18
C PRO A 30 20.63 27.86 6.40
N TYR A 31 20.26 28.48 5.27
CA TYR A 31 21.18 29.15 4.35
C TYR A 31 20.63 30.50 3.93
N THR A 32 21.54 31.46 3.77
CA THR A 32 21.29 32.70 3.03
C THR A 32 21.38 32.45 1.53
N LEU A 33 20.83 33.36 0.73
CA LEU A 33 20.93 33.29 -0.74
C LEU A 33 22.40 33.27 -1.20
N GLY A 34 23.24 34.13 -0.61
CA GLY A 34 24.65 34.24 -0.98
C GLY A 34 25.45 32.96 -0.67
N GLU A 35 25.14 32.27 0.43
CA GLU A 35 25.73 30.96 0.73
C GLU A 35 25.29 29.90 -0.28
N ALA A 36 23.98 29.85 -0.59
CA ALA A 36 23.45 28.92 -1.58
C ALA A 36 24.07 29.15 -2.97
N GLN A 37 24.22 30.40 -3.42
CA GLN A 37 24.86 30.73 -4.70
C GLN A 37 26.31 30.24 -4.78
N ARG A 38 27.09 30.40 -3.70
CA ARG A 38 28.50 29.97 -3.68
C ARG A 38 28.68 28.46 -3.83
N VAL A 39 27.71 27.67 -3.38
CA VAL A 39 27.81 26.20 -3.41
C VAL A 39 27.07 25.60 -4.61
N ILE A 40 25.82 26.01 -4.83
CA ILE A 40 24.94 25.37 -5.81
C ILE A 40 25.28 25.80 -7.24
N VAL A 41 25.75 27.03 -7.48
CA VAL A 41 26.08 27.47 -8.85
C VAL A 41 27.22 26.65 -9.47
N PRO A 42 28.36 26.44 -8.79
CA PRO A 42 29.41 25.53 -9.29
C PRO A 42 28.92 24.10 -9.54
N GLU A 43 28.04 23.58 -8.68
CA GLU A 43 27.45 22.25 -8.83
C GLU A 43 26.59 22.13 -10.11
N ILE A 44 25.78 23.16 -10.41
CA ILE A 44 25.02 23.22 -11.67
C ILE A 44 25.97 23.27 -12.89
N GLU A 45 27.09 24.02 -12.80
CA GLU A 45 28.07 24.11 -13.89
C GLU A 45 28.77 22.77 -14.15
N VAL A 46 29.11 22.01 -13.09
CA VAL A 46 29.64 20.65 -13.22
C VAL A 46 28.62 19.71 -13.86
N ALA A 47 27.35 19.76 -13.44
CA ALA A 47 26.29 18.97 -14.04
C ALA A 47 26.11 19.30 -15.54
N ASN A 48 26.16 20.59 -15.90
CA ASN A 48 26.08 21.04 -17.29
C ASN A 48 27.22 20.50 -18.14
N ALA A 49 28.45 20.45 -17.63
CA ALA A 49 29.57 19.85 -18.37
C ALA A 49 29.33 18.37 -18.69
N ILE A 50 28.74 17.62 -17.74
CA ILE A 50 28.35 16.22 -17.95
C ILE A 50 27.26 16.13 -19.02
N PHE A 51 26.20 16.95 -18.95
CA PHE A 51 25.11 16.92 -19.92
C PHE A 51 25.56 17.26 -21.36
N GLN A 52 26.51 18.18 -21.51
CA GLN A 52 27.05 18.54 -22.82
C GLN A 52 27.97 17.45 -23.41
N ALA A 53 28.55 16.59 -22.58
CA ALA A 53 29.36 15.47 -23.02
C ALA A 53 28.54 14.23 -23.44
N LEU A 54 27.23 14.19 -23.14
CA LEU A 54 26.36 13.06 -23.50
C LEU A 54 26.11 12.98 -25.01
N PRO A 55 26.02 11.76 -25.58
CA PRO A 55 25.60 11.56 -26.96
C PRO A 55 24.23 12.21 -27.23
N ALA A 56 24.05 12.82 -28.41
CA ALA A 56 22.78 13.48 -28.74
C ALA A 56 21.58 12.53 -28.66
N LYS A 57 21.73 11.28 -29.11
CA LYS A 57 20.68 10.24 -29.01
C LYS A 57 20.36 9.81 -27.57
N ALA A 58 21.28 9.99 -26.63
CA ALA A 58 21.02 9.71 -25.21
C ALA A 58 20.14 10.79 -24.55
N CYS A 59 20.06 11.98 -25.16
CA CYS A 59 19.27 13.12 -24.69
C CYS A 59 17.94 13.19 -25.45
N ALA A 60 16.94 12.43 -25.01
CA ALA A 60 15.63 12.41 -25.64
C ALA A 60 15.01 13.81 -25.67
N ASP A 61 14.72 14.34 -26.86
CA ASP A 61 14.22 15.71 -27.09
C ASP A 61 15.10 16.80 -26.45
N ASP A 62 16.42 16.56 -26.47
CA ASP A 62 17.43 17.41 -25.82
C ASP A 62 17.29 17.49 -24.29
N LEU A 63 16.45 16.65 -23.68
CA LEU A 63 16.26 16.61 -22.23
C LEU A 63 17.46 15.97 -21.53
N ALA A 64 17.76 16.48 -20.35
CA ALA A 64 18.65 15.86 -19.38
C ALA A 64 18.00 15.90 -17.99
N VAL A 65 18.35 14.92 -17.14
CA VAL A 65 17.80 14.78 -15.79
C VAL A 65 18.89 15.03 -14.76
N ALA A 66 18.61 15.94 -13.83
CA ALA A 66 19.44 16.25 -12.67
C ALA A 66 18.78 15.77 -11.38
N ARG A 67 19.61 15.51 -10.37
CA ARG A 67 19.19 15.29 -8.98
C ARG A 67 19.32 16.61 -8.22
N LEU A 68 18.21 17.06 -7.64
CA LEU A 68 18.12 18.25 -6.79
C LEU A 68 17.71 17.81 -5.38
N VAL A 69 18.63 17.88 -4.43
CA VAL A 69 18.36 17.51 -3.03
C VAL A 69 17.89 18.73 -2.27
N LEU A 70 16.76 18.63 -1.58
CA LEU A 70 16.30 19.68 -0.67
C LEU A 70 16.99 19.53 0.69
N HIS A 71 17.17 20.63 1.42
CA HIS A 71 17.66 20.55 2.78
C HIS A 71 16.60 19.89 3.70
N PRO A 72 16.98 19.02 4.67
CA PRO A 72 16.04 18.24 5.50
C PRO A 72 15.01 19.06 6.30
N ALA A 73 15.29 20.35 6.50
CA ALA A 73 14.33 21.27 7.10
C ALA A 73 13.08 21.52 6.21
N TYR A 74 13.09 21.17 4.93
CA TYR A 74 12.08 21.58 3.95
C TYR A 74 11.27 20.43 3.34
N LEU A 75 10.86 19.46 4.18
CA LEU A 75 10.08 18.28 3.76
C LEU A 75 8.58 18.51 3.54
N ALA A 76 8.02 19.59 4.08
CA ALA A 76 6.58 19.84 3.92
C ALA A 76 6.24 20.25 2.49
N LYS A 77 5.06 19.83 1.99
CA LYS A 77 4.60 20.11 0.62
C LYS A 77 4.61 21.58 0.19
N SER A 78 4.53 22.51 1.15
CA SER A 78 4.62 23.95 0.88
C SER A 78 6.02 24.43 0.50
N PHE A 79 7.05 23.62 0.72
CA PHE A 79 8.43 23.97 0.42
C PHE A 79 8.91 23.49 -0.95
N PHE A 80 8.10 22.71 -1.67
CA PHE A 80 8.40 22.25 -3.02
C PHE A 80 8.78 23.43 -3.94
N PRO A 81 9.91 23.37 -4.67
CA PRO A 81 10.50 24.52 -5.35
C PRO A 81 9.83 24.83 -6.71
N LYS A 82 8.50 24.87 -6.77
CA LYS A 82 7.74 25.01 -8.04
C LYS A 82 8.12 26.27 -8.81
N LEU A 83 8.14 27.43 -8.14
CA LEU A 83 8.41 28.72 -8.79
C LEU A 83 9.84 28.75 -9.39
N LEU A 84 10.80 28.17 -8.68
CA LEU A 84 12.17 28.04 -9.18
C LEU A 84 12.20 27.19 -10.45
N LEU A 85 11.65 25.97 -10.40
CA LEU A 85 11.65 25.05 -11.53
C LEU A 85 10.98 25.66 -12.76
N ASP A 86 9.79 26.26 -12.58
CA ASP A 86 9.04 26.90 -13.65
C ASP A 86 9.86 28.06 -14.28
N GLN A 87 10.58 28.87 -13.49
CA GLN A 87 11.37 30.01 -14.00
C GLN A 87 12.65 29.61 -14.74
N VAL A 88 13.23 28.46 -14.42
CA VAL A 88 14.45 27.96 -15.07
C VAL A 88 14.16 26.96 -16.19
N GLY A 89 12.88 26.75 -16.52
CA GLY A 89 12.47 25.81 -17.56
C GLY A 89 12.73 24.34 -17.20
N LEU A 90 12.68 24.01 -15.91
CA LEU A 90 12.82 22.64 -15.43
C LEU A 90 11.47 22.12 -14.93
N SER A 91 11.28 20.80 -15.00
CA SER A 91 10.10 20.11 -14.49
C SER A 91 10.50 18.96 -13.58
N SER A 92 9.72 18.66 -12.55
CA SER A 92 9.95 17.46 -11.74
C SER A 92 9.35 16.24 -12.43
N VAL A 93 10.21 15.24 -12.66
CA VAL A 93 9.87 13.95 -13.27
C VAL A 93 9.84 12.81 -12.25
N GLY A 94 10.04 13.13 -10.97
CA GLY A 94 9.94 12.20 -9.86
C GLY A 94 10.74 12.62 -8.65
N SER A 95 10.74 11.76 -7.63
CA SER A 95 11.52 11.95 -6.41
C SER A 95 11.78 10.63 -5.69
N ARG A 96 12.74 10.65 -4.76
CA ARG A 96 12.96 9.59 -3.78
C ARG A 96 13.42 10.17 -2.44
N THR A 97 13.33 9.37 -1.38
CA THR A 97 13.88 9.72 -0.07
C THR A 97 15.36 9.40 -0.05
N ARG A 98 16.17 10.31 0.51
CA ARG A 98 17.61 10.10 0.69
C ARG A 98 18.03 10.53 2.09
N ARG A 99 18.90 9.76 2.73
CA ARG A 99 19.53 10.14 3.99
C ARG A 99 20.83 10.88 3.70
N ILE A 100 21.00 12.05 4.30
CA ILE A 100 22.15 12.93 4.09
C ILE A 100 22.63 13.55 5.40
N LYS A 101 23.88 14.00 5.41
CA LYS A 101 24.41 14.95 6.40
C LYS A 101 24.31 16.37 5.80
N PRO A 102 23.39 17.23 6.29
CA PRO A 102 23.26 18.58 5.74
C PRO A 102 24.50 19.44 6.04
N ARG A 103 24.84 20.37 5.14
CA ARG A 103 25.99 21.30 5.27
C ARG A 103 25.90 22.16 6.52
N HIS A 104 24.68 22.49 6.95
CA HIS A 104 24.42 23.29 8.15
C HIS A 104 23.11 22.83 8.80
N GLN A 105 23.02 22.94 10.12
CA GLN A 105 21.81 22.60 10.87
C GLN A 105 21.36 23.80 11.70
N THR A 106 20.09 24.15 11.58
CA THR A 106 19.50 25.28 12.33
C THR A 106 19.21 24.94 13.79
N GLN A 107 19.23 23.66 14.18
CA GLN A 107 18.88 23.20 15.52
C GLN A 107 20.09 22.61 16.26
N LYS A 108 20.30 23.05 17.52
CA LYS A 108 21.42 22.60 18.37
C LYS A 108 21.40 21.11 18.76
N LYS A 109 20.28 20.40 18.58
CA LYS A 109 20.09 18.98 18.95
C LYS A 109 19.58 18.12 17.77
N ALA A 110 19.79 18.57 16.53
CA ALA A 110 19.42 17.76 15.39
C ALA A 110 20.40 16.58 15.20
N PRO A 111 19.92 15.41 14.72
CA PRO A 111 20.77 14.27 14.43
C PRO A 111 21.79 14.63 13.32
N PRO A 112 22.98 14.00 13.30
CA PRO A 112 24.01 14.32 12.30
C PRO A 112 23.55 14.04 10.87
N GLU A 113 22.72 13.02 10.69
CA GLU A 113 22.08 12.68 9.44
C GLU A 113 20.57 12.82 9.55
N ALA A 114 19.94 13.18 8.43
CA ALA A 114 18.49 13.29 8.32
C ALA A 114 18.03 12.84 6.93
N GLU A 115 16.80 12.33 6.88
CA GLU A 115 16.11 12.06 5.63
C GLU A 115 15.66 13.36 4.98
N THR A 116 15.75 13.40 3.65
CA THR A 116 15.29 14.50 2.83
C THR A 116 14.74 14.00 1.49
N THR A 117 14.17 14.91 0.71
CA THR A 117 13.68 14.66 -0.64
C THR A 117 14.78 14.96 -1.66
N GLU A 118 15.10 13.97 -2.49
CA GLU A 118 15.86 14.14 -3.73
C GLU A 118 14.84 14.17 -4.89
N LEU A 119 14.77 15.29 -5.59
CA LEU A 119 13.94 15.48 -6.78
C LEU A 119 14.74 15.11 -8.03
N PHE A 120 14.11 14.38 -8.94
CA PHE A 120 14.56 14.26 -10.32
C PHE A 120 13.94 15.40 -11.12
N VAL A 121 14.78 16.29 -11.67
CA VAL A 121 14.35 17.46 -12.44
C VAL A 121 14.87 17.37 -13.86
N ALA A 122 13.97 17.45 -14.83
CA ALA A 122 14.26 17.37 -16.25
C ALA A 122 14.14 18.75 -16.91
N GLY A 123 15.00 19.03 -17.88
CA GLY A 123 14.90 20.18 -18.76
C GLY A 123 15.83 20.03 -19.95
N THR A 124 15.68 20.90 -20.95
CA THR A 124 16.58 20.88 -22.11
C THR A 124 18.00 21.24 -21.69
N ARG A 125 19.01 20.75 -22.42
CA ARG A 125 20.41 21.10 -22.15
C ARG A 125 20.62 22.63 -22.25
N ALA A 126 19.88 23.31 -23.12
CA ALA A 126 19.87 24.77 -23.19
C ALA A 126 19.32 25.43 -21.91
N ALA A 127 18.19 24.96 -21.38
CA ALA A 127 17.61 25.48 -20.13
C ALA A 127 18.55 25.28 -18.94
N LEU A 128 19.12 24.07 -18.80
CA LEU A 128 20.11 23.73 -17.78
C LEU A 128 21.38 24.60 -17.90
N SER A 129 21.87 24.84 -19.12
CA SER A 129 23.03 25.73 -19.36
C SER A 129 22.77 27.18 -18.96
N ASN A 130 21.52 27.65 -19.01
CA ASN A 130 21.16 29.01 -18.62
C ASN A 130 20.96 29.17 -17.10
N PHE A 131 20.75 28.06 -16.39
CA PHE A 131 20.43 28.07 -14.95
C PHE A 131 21.52 28.75 -14.09
N PRO A 132 22.84 28.57 -14.30
CA PRO A 132 23.87 29.28 -13.52
C PRO A 132 23.76 30.81 -13.61
N ALA A 133 23.48 31.34 -14.81
CA ALA A 133 23.33 32.78 -15.01
C ALA A 133 22.08 33.30 -14.29
N PHE A 134 20.96 32.57 -14.38
CA PHE A 134 19.75 32.88 -13.64
C PHE A 134 19.98 32.87 -12.12
N ALA A 135 20.61 31.83 -11.58
CA ALA A 135 20.89 31.67 -10.16
C ALA A 135 21.75 32.82 -9.60
N ARG A 136 22.75 33.30 -10.37
CA ARG A 136 23.57 34.47 -10.02
C ARG A 136 22.80 35.79 -10.03
N SER A 137 21.74 35.89 -10.85
CA SER A 137 20.91 37.10 -10.95
C SER A 137 19.90 37.25 -9.79
N LEU A 138 19.67 36.20 -9.01
CA LEU A 138 18.74 36.21 -7.88
C LEU A 138 19.18 37.20 -6.80
N ASN A 139 18.19 37.87 -6.19
CA ASN A 139 18.36 38.73 -5.01
C ASN A 139 17.31 38.43 -3.93
N GLU A 140 17.55 38.87 -2.71
CA GLU A 140 16.74 38.53 -1.52
C GLU A 140 15.28 39.02 -1.57
N GLN A 141 14.95 39.97 -2.44
CA GLN A 141 13.58 40.48 -2.60
C GLN A 141 12.73 39.57 -3.50
N MET A 142 13.35 38.64 -4.24
CA MET A 142 12.66 37.74 -5.13
C MET A 142 12.14 36.50 -4.39
N PRO A 143 10.85 36.15 -4.47
CA PRO A 143 10.31 34.96 -3.81
C PRO A 143 11.00 33.65 -4.23
N VAL A 144 11.50 33.58 -5.47
CA VAL A 144 12.26 32.43 -5.97
C VAL A 144 13.62 32.25 -5.29
N ALA A 145 14.23 33.33 -4.79
CA ALA A 145 15.53 33.26 -4.11
C ALA A 145 15.44 32.43 -2.82
N GLU A 146 14.31 32.51 -2.12
CA GLU A 146 14.04 31.67 -0.96
C GLU A 146 13.97 30.19 -1.35
N GLN A 147 13.38 29.86 -2.49
CA GLN A 147 13.32 28.47 -2.97
C GLN A 147 14.69 27.94 -3.37
N PHE A 148 15.51 28.77 -4.03
CA PHE A 148 16.89 28.43 -4.37
C PHE A 148 17.73 28.18 -3.12
N ALA A 149 17.58 29.01 -2.08
CA ALA A 149 18.28 28.84 -0.81
C ALA A 149 17.89 27.59 -0.01
N ARG A 150 16.87 26.83 -0.44
CA ARG A 150 16.49 25.55 0.17
C ARG A 150 17.26 24.35 -0.40
N ILE A 151 17.94 24.53 -1.54
CA ILE A 151 18.67 23.47 -2.22
C ILE A 151 19.91 23.09 -1.40
N GLU A 152 20.05 21.80 -1.17
CA GLU A 152 21.17 21.21 -0.48
C GLU A 152 22.30 20.83 -1.42
N THR A 153 21.99 20.11 -2.49
CA THR A 153 22.92 19.78 -3.56
C THR A 153 22.20 19.73 -4.90
N PHE A 154 22.96 19.95 -5.96
CA PHE A 154 22.55 19.74 -7.34
C PHE A 154 23.58 18.87 -8.06
N ALA A 155 23.15 17.87 -8.83
CA ALA A 155 24.07 17.00 -9.57
C ALA A 155 23.41 16.45 -10.83
N ALA A 156 24.21 16.08 -11.83
CA ALA A 156 23.71 15.26 -12.93
C ALA A 156 23.28 13.88 -12.41
N MET A 157 22.21 13.31 -12.97
CA MET A 157 21.91 11.90 -12.79
C MET A 157 22.81 11.10 -13.73
N THR A 158 23.59 10.18 -13.16
CA THR A 158 24.63 9.43 -13.87
C THR A 158 24.26 7.94 -14.00
N PRO A 159 24.96 7.16 -14.84
CA PRO A 159 24.86 5.69 -14.87
C PRO A 159 24.84 5.03 -13.49
N THR A 160 25.72 5.44 -12.58
CA THR A 160 25.79 4.89 -11.21
C THR A 160 24.54 5.16 -10.39
N ASP A 161 23.81 6.25 -10.66
CA ASP A 161 22.54 6.54 -10.00
C ASP A 161 21.37 5.70 -10.52
N ARG A 162 21.52 5.06 -11.69
CA ARG A 162 20.50 4.33 -12.44
C ARG A 162 20.67 2.81 -12.37
N LEU A 163 21.91 2.32 -12.31
CA LEU A 163 22.23 0.89 -12.35
C LEU A 163 22.13 0.26 -10.96
N HIS A 164 21.15 -0.64 -10.75
CA HIS A 164 20.95 -1.36 -9.50
C HIS A 164 21.29 -2.85 -9.70
N LEU A 165 22.59 -3.18 -9.62
CA LEU A 165 23.12 -4.53 -9.88
C LEU A 165 23.56 -5.28 -8.61
N GLU A 166 23.56 -4.62 -7.45
CA GLU A 166 24.13 -5.14 -6.21
C GLU A 166 23.43 -6.42 -5.72
N GLY A 167 24.22 -7.44 -5.35
CA GLY A 167 23.71 -8.68 -4.74
C GLY A 167 22.87 -9.58 -5.66
N ARG A 168 22.88 -9.34 -6.97
CA ARG A 168 22.05 -10.04 -7.95
C ARG A 168 22.89 -10.80 -8.98
N THR A 169 22.39 -11.96 -9.41
CA THR A 169 22.92 -12.63 -10.59
C THR A 169 22.60 -11.77 -11.80
N VAL A 170 23.65 -11.32 -12.50
CA VAL A 170 23.47 -10.50 -13.70
C VAL A 170 23.16 -11.43 -14.87
N GLY A 171 21.89 -11.48 -15.25
CA GLY A 171 21.41 -12.16 -16.45
C GLY A 171 21.60 -11.31 -17.72
N HIS A 172 20.85 -11.64 -18.76
CA HIS A 172 20.85 -10.92 -20.05
C HIS A 172 19.56 -10.10 -20.27
N VAL A 173 18.62 -10.11 -19.32
CA VAL A 173 17.40 -9.30 -19.38
C VAL A 173 17.27 -8.43 -18.15
N PHE A 174 16.85 -7.19 -18.39
CA PHE A 174 16.79 -6.14 -17.41
C PHE A 174 15.42 -5.46 -17.46
N GLU A 175 14.91 -5.11 -16.29
CA GLU A 175 13.82 -4.15 -16.19
C GLU A 175 14.42 -2.74 -16.26
N VAL A 176 13.85 -1.91 -17.12
CA VAL A 176 14.17 -0.48 -17.24
C VAL A 176 12.93 0.35 -16.90
N GLY A 177 13.06 1.20 -15.89
CA GLY A 177 12.09 2.25 -15.60
C GLY A 177 12.51 3.56 -16.26
N LEU A 178 11.63 4.15 -17.06
CA LEU A 178 11.83 5.43 -17.75
C LEU A 178 10.94 6.50 -17.14
N HIS A 179 11.48 7.70 -16.98
CA HIS A 179 10.72 8.89 -16.68
C HIS A 179 9.85 9.27 -17.89
N LEU A 180 8.57 9.55 -17.64
CA LEU A 180 7.69 10.20 -18.61
C LEU A 180 7.61 11.70 -18.28
N PRO A 181 8.21 12.58 -19.11
CA PRO A 181 8.07 14.02 -18.93
C PRO A 181 6.59 14.46 -18.97
N PRO A 182 6.21 15.57 -18.33
CA PRO A 182 4.80 16.01 -18.25
C PRO A 182 4.10 16.18 -19.61
N GLU A 183 4.83 16.55 -20.65
CA GLU A 183 4.31 16.72 -22.02
C GLU A 183 4.65 15.54 -22.95
N GLY A 184 5.38 14.53 -22.45
CA GLY A 184 5.84 13.39 -23.23
C GLY A 184 4.80 12.27 -23.28
N ASN A 185 4.68 11.62 -24.43
CA ASN A 185 3.90 10.41 -24.62
C ASN A 185 4.80 9.17 -24.40
N ALA A 186 4.27 8.14 -23.74
CA ALA A 186 4.97 6.88 -23.49
C ALA A 186 5.48 6.22 -24.78
N SER A 187 4.67 6.21 -25.84
CA SER A 187 5.07 5.63 -27.14
C SER A 187 6.29 6.33 -27.75
N ASP A 188 6.40 7.64 -27.60
CA ASP A 188 7.50 8.43 -28.16
C ASP A 188 8.78 8.17 -27.37
N VAL A 189 8.70 8.26 -26.03
CA VAL A 189 9.82 7.97 -25.12
C VAL A 189 10.34 6.54 -25.35
N ARG A 190 9.44 5.56 -25.49
CA ARG A 190 9.81 4.19 -25.82
C ARG A 190 10.55 4.09 -27.15
N SER A 191 10.04 4.74 -28.20
CA SER A 191 10.65 4.69 -29.53
C SER A 191 12.06 5.26 -29.50
N MET A 192 12.27 6.38 -28.80
CA MET A 192 13.57 7.02 -28.67
C MET A 192 14.54 6.17 -27.84
N PHE A 193 14.03 5.58 -26.75
CA PHE A 193 14.82 4.67 -25.93
C PHE A 193 15.20 3.41 -26.71
N ALA A 194 14.29 2.82 -27.48
CA ALA A 194 14.56 1.62 -28.28
C ALA A 194 15.62 1.87 -29.36
N ASP A 195 15.58 3.02 -30.05
CA ASP A 195 16.62 3.38 -31.02
C ASP A 195 18.00 3.54 -30.35
N TYR A 196 18.05 4.16 -29.16
CA TYR A 196 19.29 4.29 -28.40
C TYR A 196 19.77 2.96 -27.79
N ALA A 197 18.85 2.12 -27.32
CA ALA A 197 19.15 0.81 -26.75
C ALA A 197 19.79 -0.11 -27.80
N MET A 198 19.27 -0.07 -29.04
CA MET A 198 19.84 -0.80 -30.18
C MET A 198 21.29 -0.37 -30.46
N ASP A 199 21.59 0.94 -30.42
CA ASP A 199 22.96 1.45 -30.56
C ASP A 199 23.88 0.96 -29.43
N CYS A 200 23.32 0.62 -28.25
CA CYS A 200 24.05 0.06 -27.11
C CYS A 200 24.11 -1.48 -27.12
N GLY A 201 23.54 -2.15 -28.13
CA GLY A 201 23.50 -3.61 -28.22
C GLY A 201 22.36 -4.27 -27.43
N PHE A 202 21.28 -3.54 -27.16
CA PHE A 202 20.08 -4.06 -26.49
C PHE A 202 18.86 -4.05 -27.40
N GLU A 203 17.99 -5.02 -27.22
CA GLU A 203 16.65 -5.07 -27.80
C GLU A 203 15.61 -4.70 -26.74
N VAL A 204 14.67 -3.82 -27.08
CA VAL A 204 13.54 -3.49 -26.19
C VAL A 204 12.36 -4.39 -26.53
N ASN A 205 11.85 -5.12 -25.53
CA ASN A 205 10.67 -5.94 -25.71
C ASN A 205 9.42 -5.05 -25.79
N GLY A 206 8.84 -4.92 -26.98
CA GLY A 206 7.64 -4.12 -27.23
C GLY A 206 6.32 -4.81 -26.88
N ALA A 207 6.33 -6.09 -26.48
CA ALA A 207 5.11 -6.82 -26.12
C ALA A 207 4.64 -6.51 -24.69
N PHE A 208 5.59 -6.20 -23.79
CA PHE A 208 5.32 -5.98 -22.37
C PHE A 208 5.85 -4.63 -21.92
N GLU A 209 4.95 -3.64 -21.93
CA GLU A 209 5.19 -2.31 -21.38
C GLU A 209 4.10 -1.97 -20.37
N PHE A 210 4.50 -1.31 -19.28
CA PHE A 210 3.57 -0.92 -18.21
C PHE A 210 3.71 0.55 -17.90
N GLU A 211 2.59 1.26 -17.98
CA GLU A 211 2.48 2.65 -17.56
C GLU A 211 1.92 2.72 -16.13
N ALA A 212 2.62 3.42 -15.25
CA ALA A 212 2.12 3.69 -13.90
C ALA A 212 2.52 5.09 -13.44
N GLY A 213 1.52 5.97 -13.33
CA GLY A 213 1.75 7.40 -13.09
C GLY A 213 2.56 8.02 -14.23
N ARG A 214 3.75 8.53 -13.92
CA ARG A 214 4.69 9.10 -14.90
C ARG A 214 5.95 8.24 -15.08
N LEU A 215 5.79 6.92 -14.95
CA LEU A 215 6.82 5.94 -15.26
C LEU A 215 6.34 5.02 -16.37
N LEU A 216 7.26 4.67 -17.25
CA LEU A 216 7.13 3.60 -18.22
C LEU A 216 8.12 2.50 -17.86
N PHE A 217 7.64 1.28 -17.68
CA PHE A 217 8.47 0.11 -17.44
C PHE A 217 8.54 -0.74 -18.70
N VAL A 218 9.74 -1.07 -19.13
CA VAL A 218 10.01 -1.94 -20.28
C VAL A 218 11.05 -3.00 -19.90
N ALA A 219 10.96 -4.16 -20.54
CA ALA A 219 12.01 -5.15 -20.46
C ALA A 219 12.99 -4.98 -21.63
N VAL A 220 14.29 -5.13 -21.36
CA VAL A 220 15.34 -5.04 -22.37
C VAL A 220 16.27 -6.24 -22.29
N GLU A 221 16.76 -6.69 -23.43
CA GLU A 221 17.64 -7.85 -23.55
C GLU A 221 18.98 -7.46 -24.19
N GLY A 222 20.08 -7.91 -23.61
CA GLY A 222 21.42 -7.63 -24.10
C GLY A 222 22.51 -8.00 -23.08
N GLU A 223 23.76 -7.83 -23.50
CA GLU A 223 24.92 -8.17 -22.68
C GLU A 223 25.17 -7.15 -21.57
N ALA A 224 25.52 -7.63 -20.38
CA ALA A 224 25.77 -6.77 -19.21
C ALA A 224 26.86 -5.71 -19.44
N SER A 225 27.80 -5.96 -20.36
CA SER A 225 28.86 -5.03 -20.74
C SER A 225 28.35 -3.73 -21.38
N GLY A 226 27.14 -3.74 -21.95
CA GLY A 226 26.51 -2.55 -22.55
C GLY A 226 25.65 -1.73 -21.58
N LEU A 227 25.47 -2.16 -20.32
CA LEU A 227 24.57 -1.51 -19.37
C LEU A 227 24.99 -0.07 -19.02
N GLU A 228 26.29 0.18 -18.90
CA GLU A 228 26.79 1.53 -18.61
C GLU A 228 26.43 2.52 -19.74
N PRO A 229 26.74 2.25 -21.02
CA PRO A 229 26.24 3.04 -22.15
C PRO A 229 24.70 3.18 -22.20
N LEU A 230 23.96 2.09 -22.04
CA LEU A 230 22.49 2.10 -22.05
C LEU A 230 21.93 3.06 -20.98
N SER A 231 22.52 3.01 -19.78
CA SER A 231 22.12 3.85 -18.65
C SER A 231 22.52 5.32 -18.82
N GLN A 232 23.22 5.72 -19.89
CA GLN A 232 23.43 7.14 -20.21
C GLN A 232 22.16 7.80 -20.77
N PHE A 233 21.20 7.02 -21.28
CA PHE A 233 19.90 7.56 -21.73
C PHE A 233 19.26 8.37 -20.61
N THR A 234 19.01 9.63 -20.88
CA THR A 234 18.76 10.67 -19.87
C THR A 234 17.46 10.49 -19.11
N LEU A 235 16.44 9.93 -19.75
CA LEU A 235 15.16 9.63 -19.12
C LEU A 235 15.16 8.29 -18.37
N THR A 236 16.24 7.51 -18.41
CA THR A 236 16.35 6.30 -17.60
C THR A 236 16.37 6.66 -16.11
N ARG A 237 15.41 6.11 -15.38
CA ARG A 237 15.32 6.24 -13.92
C ARG A 237 16.12 5.13 -13.23
N VAL A 238 15.87 3.89 -13.65
CA VAL A 238 16.45 2.69 -13.02
C VAL A 238 16.63 1.60 -14.05
N VAL A 239 17.70 0.83 -13.92
CA VAL A 239 17.96 -0.41 -14.64
C VAL A 239 18.36 -1.46 -13.62
N ARG A 240 17.69 -2.61 -13.65
CA ARG A 240 18.00 -3.71 -12.73
C ARG A 240 17.77 -5.07 -13.39
N PRO A 241 18.46 -6.13 -12.94
CA PRO A 241 18.20 -7.47 -13.41
C PRO A 241 16.71 -7.82 -13.22
N MET A 242 16.10 -8.41 -14.24
CA MET A 242 14.72 -8.89 -14.17
C MET A 242 14.60 -9.93 -13.05
N PRO A 243 13.75 -9.72 -12.02
CA PRO A 243 13.60 -10.71 -10.98
C PRO A 243 12.77 -11.88 -11.49
N HIS A 244 13.03 -13.07 -10.95
CA HIS A 244 12.18 -14.23 -11.18
C HIS A 244 10.82 -14.03 -10.50
N LEU A 245 9.78 -14.63 -11.09
CA LEU A 245 8.54 -14.79 -10.36
C LEU A 245 8.81 -15.66 -9.13
N ARG A 246 8.10 -15.42 -8.03
CA ARG A 246 8.02 -16.40 -6.94
C ARG A 246 7.48 -17.66 -7.56
N ALA A 247 8.38 -18.60 -7.86
CA ALA A 247 7.99 -19.90 -8.34
C ALA A 247 6.94 -20.40 -7.35
N ALA A 248 5.79 -20.83 -7.84
CA ALA A 248 4.75 -21.45 -7.02
C ALA A 248 5.21 -22.81 -6.44
N ARG A 249 6.52 -22.97 -6.19
CA ARG A 249 7.13 -24.02 -5.38
C ARG A 249 6.85 -23.65 -3.93
N PRO A 250 5.90 -24.33 -3.27
CA PRO A 250 5.59 -24.03 -1.89
C PRO A 250 6.81 -24.32 -1.00
N VAL A 251 6.88 -23.65 0.16
CA VAL A 251 7.96 -23.82 1.16
C VAL A 251 8.22 -25.31 1.45
N THR A 252 7.16 -26.10 1.38
CA THR A 252 7.18 -27.57 1.30
C THR A 252 6.22 -28.01 0.21
N ARG A 253 6.60 -28.94 -0.68
CA ARG A 253 5.66 -29.60 -1.60
C ARG A 253 4.45 -30.09 -0.82
N SER A 254 3.24 -29.76 -1.29
CA SER A 254 2.01 -30.28 -0.73
C SER A 254 2.09 -31.80 -0.73
N MET A 255 1.92 -32.40 0.45
CA MET A 255 1.89 -33.85 0.55
C MET A 255 0.44 -34.31 0.48
N PRO A 256 0.03 -35.07 -0.55
CA PRO A 256 -1.29 -35.68 -0.58
C PRO A 256 -1.41 -36.62 0.63
N LEU A 257 -2.41 -36.38 1.47
CA LEU A 257 -2.76 -37.25 2.57
C LEU A 257 -3.97 -38.08 2.13
N ALA A 258 -3.91 -39.39 2.36
CA ALA A 258 -5.09 -40.26 2.17
C ALA A 258 -6.13 -40.09 3.31
N ILE A 259 -6.24 -38.86 3.84
CA ILE A 259 -7.18 -38.49 4.89
C ILE A 259 -8.38 -37.83 4.20
N PRO A 260 -9.59 -38.42 4.31
CA PRO A 260 -10.77 -37.88 3.68
C PRO A 260 -11.33 -36.69 4.45
N PHE A 261 -12.11 -35.87 3.75
CA PHE A 261 -13.03 -34.89 4.34
C PHE A 261 -14.37 -34.95 3.61
N SER A 262 -15.40 -34.30 4.13
CA SER A 262 -16.69 -34.18 3.45
C SER A 262 -16.88 -32.79 2.86
N LEU A 263 -17.37 -32.71 1.62
CA LEU A 263 -17.80 -31.43 1.04
C LEU A 263 -19.02 -30.89 1.80
N PRO A 264 -19.19 -29.55 1.91
CA PRO A 264 -20.36 -28.97 2.53
C PRO A 264 -21.64 -29.33 1.75
N SER A 265 -22.75 -29.50 2.47
CA SER A 265 -24.01 -30.00 1.91
C SER A 265 -24.88 -28.95 1.21
N GLY A 266 -24.47 -27.67 1.19
CA GLY A 266 -25.25 -26.57 0.61
C GLY A 266 -24.43 -25.68 -0.33
N GLU A 267 -25.14 -24.97 -1.23
CA GLU A 267 -24.56 -23.92 -2.09
C GLU A 267 -23.83 -22.86 -1.26
N PRO A 268 -22.92 -22.04 -1.81
CA PRO A 268 -22.37 -20.88 -1.10
C PRO A 268 -23.44 -20.03 -0.41
N LEU A 269 -23.09 -19.40 0.71
CA LEU A 269 -24.04 -18.65 1.55
C LEU A 269 -24.74 -17.52 0.77
N SER A 270 -24.01 -16.87 -0.13
CA SER A 270 -24.49 -15.79 -0.99
C SER A 270 -23.92 -15.94 -2.40
N ARG A 271 -24.60 -15.36 -3.40
CA ARG A 271 -24.09 -15.24 -4.79
C ARG A 271 -23.23 -13.99 -5.00
N GLU A 272 -23.29 -13.06 -4.07
CA GLU A 272 -22.47 -11.85 -3.98
C GLU A 272 -21.65 -11.89 -2.66
N PRO A 273 -20.42 -11.38 -2.62
CA PRO A 273 -19.75 -10.60 -3.66
C PRO A 273 -19.13 -11.42 -4.79
N LYS A 274 -18.67 -10.73 -5.84
CA LYS A 274 -17.79 -11.30 -6.86
C LYS A 274 -16.36 -11.39 -6.32
N VAL A 275 -15.82 -12.60 -6.32
CA VAL A 275 -14.49 -12.95 -5.84
C VAL A 275 -13.66 -13.54 -6.98
N ALA A 276 -12.41 -13.10 -7.14
CA ALA A 276 -11.46 -13.68 -8.08
C ALA A 276 -10.22 -14.23 -7.36
N ILE A 277 -9.73 -15.37 -7.85
CA ILE A 277 -8.44 -15.97 -7.48
C ILE A 277 -7.53 -15.87 -8.70
N LEU A 278 -6.40 -15.18 -8.58
CA LEU A 278 -5.40 -15.10 -9.65
C LEU A 278 -4.23 -16.01 -9.29
N ASP A 279 -4.18 -17.19 -9.91
CA ASP A 279 -3.17 -18.20 -9.58
C ASP A 279 -2.84 -19.11 -10.79
N GLY A 280 -2.23 -20.27 -10.53
CA GLY A 280 -1.72 -21.23 -11.51
C GLY A 280 -2.73 -22.19 -12.14
N GLY A 281 -4.03 -21.92 -12.00
CA GLY A 281 -5.08 -22.77 -12.55
C GLY A 281 -5.58 -23.84 -11.58
N LEU A 282 -6.29 -24.82 -12.14
CA LEU A 282 -6.90 -25.91 -11.37
C LEU A 282 -6.63 -27.25 -12.08
N PRO A 283 -6.30 -28.35 -11.34
CA PRO A 283 -6.06 -29.65 -11.96
C PRO A 283 -7.32 -30.19 -12.64
N ALA A 284 -7.16 -30.93 -13.73
CA ALA A 284 -8.29 -31.48 -14.49
C ALA A 284 -9.28 -32.31 -13.66
N GLU A 285 -8.81 -32.97 -12.61
CA GLU A 285 -9.67 -33.64 -11.63
C GLU A 285 -9.51 -32.98 -10.25
N HIS A 286 -10.60 -32.42 -9.73
CA HIS A 286 -10.66 -31.87 -8.38
C HIS A 286 -12.10 -31.80 -7.85
N VAL A 287 -12.26 -31.51 -6.55
CA VAL A 287 -13.56 -31.47 -5.89
C VAL A 287 -14.21 -30.07 -5.81
N LEU A 288 -13.58 -29.03 -6.37
CA LEU A 288 -14.04 -27.64 -6.21
C LEU A 288 -15.10 -27.18 -7.24
N ASP A 289 -15.39 -27.97 -8.28
CA ASP A 289 -16.34 -27.59 -9.36
C ASP A 289 -17.66 -26.97 -8.86
N PRO A 290 -18.31 -27.50 -7.80
CA PRO A 290 -19.58 -26.93 -7.34
C PRO A 290 -19.48 -25.49 -6.79
N TYR A 291 -18.27 -25.01 -6.48
CA TYR A 291 -18.03 -23.72 -5.83
C TYR A 291 -17.23 -22.74 -6.71
N VAL A 292 -16.71 -23.21 -7.84
CA VAL A 292 -16.08 -22.39 -8.88
C VAL A 292 -17.17 -21.96 -9.86
N ARG A 293 -17.46 -20.66 -9.89
CA ARG A 293 -18.49 -20.11 -10.79
C ARG A 293 -17.99 -20.02 -12.23
N ARG A 294 -16.73 -19.61 -12.42
CA ARG A 294 -16.06 -19.52 -13.72
C ARG A 294 -14.59 -19.85 -13.60
N TYR A 295 -14.06 -20.48 -14.64
CA TYR A 295 -12.64 -20.70 -14.83
C TYR A 295 -12.20 -19.97 -16.09
N PHE A 296 -11.18 -19.14 -15.99
CA PHE A 296 -10.65 -18.33 -17.08
C PHE A 296 -9.20 -18.71 -17.35
N LEU A 297 -8.87 -18.84 -18.63
CA LEU A 297 -7.49 -18.97 -19.10
C LEU A 297 -7.04 -17.59 -19.56
N ALA A 298 -5.96 -17.06 -18.97
CA ALA A 298 -5.40 -15.79 -19.44
C ALA A 298 -4.77 -15.93 -20.84
N ASP A 299 -4.29 -17.13 -21.17
CA ASP A 299 -3.90 -17.56 -22.51
C ASP A 299 -4.50 -18.95 -22.77
N GLU A 300 -5.38 -19.04 -23.78
CA GLU A 300 -6.08 -20.27 -24.17
C GLU A 300 -5.17 -21.29 -24.86
N GLU A 301 -4.03 -20.86 -25.40
CA GLU A 301 -3.08 -21.72 -26.10
C GLU A 301 -2.01 -22.30 -25.16
N ALA A 302 -1.92 -21.81 -23.92
CA ALA A 302 -0.96 -22.29 -22.94
C ALA A 302 -1.44 -23.56 -22.23
N SER A 303 -0.50 -24.48 -21.95
CA SER A 303 -0.77 -25.69 -21.17
C SER A 303 -0.72 -25.43 -19.67
N ASP A 304 -1.42 -26.26 -18.89
CA ASP A 304 -1.29 -26.28 -17.44
C ASP A 304 0.10 -26.79 -17.01
N VAL A 305 0.57 -26.31 -15.86
CA VAL A 305 1.73 -26.86 -15.15
C VAL A 305 1.22 -27.45 -13.84
N ALA A 306 1.52 -28.73 -13.59
CA ALA A 306 0.96 -29.46 -12.45
C ALA A 306 1.19 -28.74 -11.11
N ASP A 307 2.42 -28.32 -10.83
CA ASP A 307 2.75 -27.60 -9.58
C ASP A 307 1.94 -26.29 -9.44
N PHE A 308 1.66 -25.58 -10.55
CA PHE A 308 0.92 -24.32 -10.55
C PHE A 308 -0.56 -24.56 -10.32
N SER A 309 -1.13 -25.56 -10.98
CA SER A 309 -2.53 -25.91 -10.81
C SER A 309 -2.80 -26.51 -9.43
N GLU A 310 -1.88 -27.30 -8.87
CA GLU A 310 -1.98 -27.78 -7.48
C GLU A 310 -1.93 -26.63 -6.47
N HIS A 311 -1.05 -25.64 -6.68
CA HIS A 311 -1.02 -24.43 -5.85
C HIS A 311 -2.33 -23.64 -5.97
N GLY A 312 -2.81 -23.42 -7.20
CA GLY A 312 -4.07 -22.74 -7.46
C GLY A 312 -5.29 -23.44 -6.85
N LEU A 313 -5.30 -24.78 -6.84
CA LEU A 313 -6.31 -25.58 -6.13
C LEU A 313 -6.27 -25.32 -4.62
N GLY A 314 -5.07 -25.35 -4.02
CA GLY A 314 -4.90 -25.10 -2.59
C GLY A 314 -5.31 -23.68 -2.17
N VAL A 315 -4.93 -22.67 -2.94
CA VAL A 315 -5.31 -21.26 -2.71
C VAL A 315 -6.83 -21.08 -2.83
N THR A 316 -7.43 -21.68 -3.85
CA THR A 316 -8.90 -21.63 -4.07
C THR A 316 -9.64 -22.33 -2.94
N SER A 317 -9.15 -23.49 -2.51
CA SER A 317 -9.67 -24.22 -1.35
C SER A 317 -9.60 -23.38 -0.08
N ALA A 318 -8.53 -22.63 0.16
CA ALA A 318 -8.37 -21.80 1.35
C ALA A 318 -9.40 -20.64 1.38
N VAL A 319 -9.72 -19.99 0.26
CA VAL A 319 -10.77 -18.97 0.21
C VAL A 319 -12.16 -19.58 0.43
N LEU A 320 -12.42 -20.72 -0.21
CA LEU A 320 -13.72 -21.37 -0.14
C LEU A 320 -14.01 -21.94 1.24
N PHE A 321 -13.07 -22.68 1.82
CA PHE A 321 -13.30 -23.53 2.99
C PHE A 321 -12.52 -23.12 4.24
N GLY A 322 -11.51 -22.25 4.12
CA GLY A 322 -10.53 -22.07 5.19
C GLY A 322 -9.65 -23.32 5.37
N PRO A 323 -8.95 -23.45 6.51
CA PRO A 323 -8.24 -24.70 6.85
C PRO A 323 -9.27 -25.82 7.08
N ILE A 324 -9.08 -26.97 6.42
CA ILE A 324 -10.02 -28.10 6.53
C ILE A 324 -9.59 -29.02 7.68
N GLU A 325 -10.49 -29.28 8.61
CA GLU A 325 -10.23 -30.25 9.67
C GLU A 325 -10.23 -31.70 9.13
N PRO A 326 -9.22 -32.52 9.48
CA PRO A 326 -9.19 -33.95 9.16
C PRO A 326 -10.48 -34.69 9.52
N GLU A 327 -10.99 -35.51 8.61
CA GLU A 327 -12.20 -36.32 8.79
C GLU A 327 -13.48 -35.53 9.07
N ALA A 328 -13.46 -34.20 8.93
CA ALA A 328 -14.59 -33.32 9.14
C ALA A 328 -15.27 -32.90 7.83
N ALA A 329 -16.41 -32.21 7.96
CA ALA A 329 -16.98 -31.47 6.84
C ALA A 329 -16.26 -30.12 6.69
N ALA A 330 -15.85 -29.77 5.46
CA ALA A 330 -15.30 -28.46 5.17
C ALA A 330 -16.35 -27.37 5.42
N GLU A 331 -15.90 -26.18 5.84
CA GLU A 331 -16.80 -25.07 6.08
C GLU A 331 -17.52 -24.64 4.79
N ARG A 332 -18.77 -24.20 4.94
CA ARG A 332 -19.55 -23.69 3.81
C ARG A 332 -18.88 -22.42 3.24
N PRO A 333 -18.69 -22.33 1.91
CA PRO A 333 -18.22 -21.10 1.28
C PRO A 333 -19.19 -19.93 1.47
N TYR A 334 -18.65 -18.73 1.63
CA TYR A 334 -19.45 -17.52 1.75
C TYR A 334 -20.00 -17.06 0.40
N ALA A 335 -19.20 -17.18 -0.65
CA ALA A 335 -19.57 -16.88 -2.03
C ALA A 335 -18.83 -17.83 -2.98
N PRO A 336 -19.35 -18.06 -4.20
CA PRO A 336 -18.58 -18.76 -5.22
C PRO A 336 -17.42 -17.88 -5.71
N VAL A 337 -16.41 -18.51 -6.29
CA VAL A 337 -15.21 -17.83 -6.79
C VAL A 337 -15.08 -17.99 -8.31
N ASP A 338 -14.53 -16.96 -8.96
CA ASP A 338 -13.97 -17.12 -10.31
C ASP A 338 -12.47 -17.36 -10.18
N HIS A 339 -11.94 -18.36 -10.88
CA HIS A 339 -10.51 -18.64 -10.88
C HIS A 339 -9.92 -18.24 -12.25
N HIS A 340 -8.86 -17.44 -12.21
CA HIS A 340 -8.10 -17.02 -13.39
C HIS A 340 -6.73 -17.70 -13.35
N ARG A 341 -6.45 -18.54 -14.34
CA ARG A 341 -5.11 -19.09 -14.58
C ARG A 341 -4.26 -17.99 -15.23
N VAL A 342 -3.49 -17.30 -14.40
CA VAL A 342 -2.56 -16.23 -14.82
C VAL A 342 -1.11 -16.70 -14.90
N LEU A 343 -0.84 -17.93 -14.46
CA LEU A 343 0.46 -18.60 -14.54
C LEU A 343 0.31 -19.96 -15.25
N ASP A 344 1.08 -20.19 -16.30
CA ASP A 344 0.92 -21.32 -17.22
C ASP A 344 2.29 -21.81 -17.76
N ALA A 345 2.30 -22.82 -18.63
CA ALA A 345 3.53 -23.42 -19.14
C ALA A 345 4.35 -22.51 -20.07
N LYS A 346 3.77 -21.45 -20.65
CA LYS A 346 4.52 -20.54 -21.54
C LYS A 346 5.57 -19.72 -20.80
N ILE A 347 5.55 -19.67 -19.46
CA ILE A 347 6.63 -19.03 -18.70
C ILE A 347 8.01 -19.65 -18.97
N GLU A 348 8.10 -20.95 -19.27
CA GLU A 348 9.39 -21.60 -19.56
C GLU A 348 9.98 -21.14 -20.89
N GLY A 349 9.13 -20.83 -21.87
CA GLY A 349 9.54 -20.29 -23.17
C GLY A 349 9.72 -18.78 -23.19
N GLU A 350 9.30 -18.12 -22.10
CA GLU A 350 9.38 -16.68 -21.93
C GLU A 350 10.38 -16.30 -20.84
N ASP A 351 11.10 -17.23 -20.19
CA ASP A 351 12.18 -16.91 -19.25
C ASP A 351 13.19 -15.99 -19.96
N PRO A 352 13.35 -14.73 -19.51
CA PRO A 352 12.99 -14.17 -18.19
C PRO A 352 11.83 -13.14 -18.13
N TYR A 353 11.02 -12.99 -19.17
CA TYR A 353 9.81 -12.15 -19.25
C TYR A 353 8.56 -12.69 -18.53
N GLU A 354 8.60 -13.88 -17.94
CA GLU A 354 7.49 -14.52 -17.21
C GLU A 354 6.78 -13.57 -16.22
N LEU A 355 7.56 -12.70 -15.58
CA LEU A 355 7.12 -11.72 -14.61
C LEU A 355 6.17 -10.68 -15.22
N TYR A 356 6.49 -10.22 -16.43
CA TYR A 356 5.78 -9.14 -17.11
C TYR A 356 4.53 -9.68 -17.79
N ARG A 357 4.60 -10.86 -18.41
CA ARG A 357 3.41 -11.56 -18.88
C ARG A 357 2.37 -11.75 -17.79
N THR A 358 2.80 -12.29 -16.64
CA THR A 358 1.90 -12.52 -15.50
C THR A 358 1.30 -11.19 -15.00
N LEU A 359 2.08 -10.11 -14.94
CA LEU A 359 1.57 -8.78 -14.58
C LEU A 359 0.50 -8.30 -15.57
N GLY A 360 0.69 -8.47 -16.87
CA GLY A 360 -0.29 -8.08 -17.89
C GLY A 360 -1.62 -8.83 -17.74
N HIS A 361 -1.58 -10.11 -17.39
CA HIS A 361 -2.78 -10.88 -17.05
C HIS A 361 -3.48 -10.36 -15.78
N VAL A 362 -2.71 -10.09 -14.72
CA VAL A 362 -3.24 -9.51 -13.47
C VAL A 362 -3.86 -8.13 -13.71
N GLU A 363 -3.18 -7.27 -14.46
CA GLU A 363 -3.66 -5.94 -14.85
C GLU A 363 -4.98 -6.04 -15.62
N THR A 364 -5.07 -6.93 -16.61
CA THR A 364 -6.30 -7.14 -17.39
C THR A 364 -7.50 -7.47 -16.48
N VAL A 365 -7.30 -8.35 -15.49
CA VAL A 365 -8.38 -8.69 -14.55
C VAL A 365 -8.74 -7.51 -13.65
N LEU A 366 -7.76 -6.74 -13.16
CA LEU A 366 -8.01 -5.55 -12.34
C LEU A 366 -8.74 -4.45 -13.12
N LEU A 367 -8.34 -4.18 -14.36
CA LEU A 367 -8.96 -3.19 -15.25
C LEU A 367 -10.41 -3.54 -15.62
N SER A 368 -10.79 -4.82 -15.55
CA SER A 368 -12.18 -5.25 -15.75
C SER A 368 -13.15 -4.65 -14.73
N ARG A 369 -12.66 -4.27 -13.54
CA ARG A 369 -13.44 -3.74 -12.41
C ARG A 369 -14.64 -4.63 -11.99
N GLN A 370 -14.59 -5.92 -12.31
CA GLN A 370 -15.72 -6.84 -12.06
C GLN A 370 -15.77 -7.37 -10.62
N TYR A 371 -14.66 -7.32 -9.88
CA TYR A 371 -14.48 -8.02 -8.62
C TYR A 371 -14.37 -7.06 -7.43
N GLN A 372 -15.10 -7.34 -6.36
CA GLN A 372 -14.95 -6.61 -5.09
C GLN A 372 -13.82 -7.20 -4.24
N PHE A 373 -13.48 -8.47 -4.46
CA PHE A 373 -12.46 -9.20 -3.69
C PHE A 373 -11.56 -9.99 -4.63
N ILE A 374 -10.25 -9.84 -4.47
CA ILE A 374 -9.25 -10.53 -5.29
C ILE A 374 -8.16 -11.10 -4.38
N ASN A 375 -7.77 -12.35 -4.59
CA ASN A 375 -6.57 -12.91 -3.98
C ASN A 375 -5.42 -12.96 -4.99
N LEU A 376 -4.24 -12.50 -4.59
CA LEU A 376 -2.98 -12.71 -5.29
C LEU A 376 -1.96 -13.35 -4.35
N SER A 377 -1.71 -14.64 -4.57
CA SER A 377 -0.69 -15.43 -3.86
C SER A 377 0.60 -15.59 -4.67
N LEU A 378 0.82 -14.73 -5.66
CA LEU A 378 1.94 -14.72 -6.60
C LEU A 378 2.62 -13.32 -6.62
N GLY A 379 3.80 -13.20 -7.23
CA GLY A 379 4.51 -11.93 -7.39
C GLY A 379 6.02 -12.13 -7.50
N PRO A 380 6.83 -11.09 -7.75
CA PRO A 380 8.30 -11.22 -7.85
C PRO A 380 8.96 -11.79 -6.59
N ASP A 381 9.97 -12.66 -6.73
CA ASP A 381 10.84 -13.09 -5.61
C ASP A 381 11.88 -12.00 -5.30
N LEU A 382 11.37 -10.82 -4.93
CA LEU A 382 12.19 -9.64 -4.71
C LEU A 382 11.73 -8.93 -3.43
N PRO A 383 12.58 -8.88 -2.39
CA PRO A 383 12.37 -7.98 -1.26
C PRO A 383 12.23 -6.53 -1.73
N ILE A 384 11.38 -5.77 -1.06
CA ILE A 384 11.11 -4.38 -1.46
C ILE A 384 12.32 -3.48 -1.21
N GLU A 385 12.47 -2.45 -2.05
CA GLU A 385 13.49 -1.40 -1.93
C GLU A 385 12.81 -0.07 -1.65
N ASP A 386 13.42 0.83 -0.86
CA ASP A 386 12.80 2.11 -0.48
C ASP A 386 12.95 3.21 -1.53
N GLN A 387 13.93 3.09 -2.44
CA GLN A 387 14.30 4.16 -3.37
C GLN A 387 13.41 4.22 -4.61
N ASP A 388 13.03 3.05 -5.14
CA ASP A 388 12.28 2.92 -6.38
C ASP A 388 11.15 1.90 -6.24
N VAL A 389 10.01 2.23 -6.86
CA VAL A 389 8.82 1.39 -6.83
C VAL A 389 8.89 0.40 -7.98
N HIS A 390 8.65 -0.88 -7.69
CA HIS A 390 8.58 -1.92 -8.71
C HIS A 390 7.33 -1.77 -9.58
N ALA A 391 7.44 -2.02 -10.89
CA ALA A 391 6.33 -2.09 -11.85
C ALA A 391 5.06 -2.77 -11.30
N TRP A 392 5.18 -3.98 -10.72
CA TRP A 392 4.06 -4.70 -10.11
C TRP A 392 3.31 -3.89 -9.05
N THR A 393 4.03 -3.23 -8.15
CA THR A 393 3.38 -2.41 -7.12
C THR A 393 2.78 -1.17 -7.74
N ALA A 394 3.52 -0.50 -8.62
CA ALA A 394 3.07 0.74 -9.26
C ALA A 394 1.75 0.53 -10.03
N VAL A 395 1.64 -0.53 -10.82
CA VAL A 395 0.46 -0.87 -11.63
C VAL A 395 -0.73 -1.25 -10.73
N ILE A 396 -0.54 -2.26 -9.87
CA ILE A 396 -1.62 -2.78 -9.01
C ILE A 396 -2.17 -1.67 -8.11
N ASP A 397 -1.30 -0.91 -7.45
CA ASP A 397 -1.70 0.09 -6.48
C ASP A 397 -2.37 1.31 -7.12
N SER A 398 -1.99 1.64 -8.37
CA SER A 398 -2.67 2.66 -9.18
C SER A 398 -4.10 2.25 -9.50
N ILE A 399 -4.33 0.99 -9.89
CA ILE A 399 -5.67 0.50 -10.24
C ILE A 399 -6.57 0.37 -8.99
N LEU A 400 -6.01 -0.07 -7.86
CA LEU A 400 -6.74 -0.21 -6.59
C LEU A 400 -7.03 1.12 -5.88
N SER A 401 -6.55 2.25 -6.40
CA SER A 401 -6.59 3.55 -5.72
C SER A 401 -7.98 4.16 -5.53
N ASP A 402 -9.03 3.59 -6.16
CA ASP A 402 -10.43 4.00 -5.96
C ASP A 402 -11.09 3.34 -4.73
N GLY A 403 -10.51 2.28 -4.19
CA GLY A 403 -11.02 1.55 -3.02
C GLY A 403 -12.28 0.72 -3.29
N GLU A 404 -12.61 0.43 -4.55
CA GLU A 404 -13.77 -0.41 -4.92
C GLU A 404 -13.47 -1.91 -4.79
N THR A 405 -12.19 -2.28 -4.81
CA THR A 405 -11.72 -3.67 -4.72
C THR A 405 -10.80 -3.84 -3.52
N LEU A 406 -11.05 -4.85 -2.69
CA LEU A 406 -10.11 -5.30 -1.67
C LEU A 406 -9.30 -6.48 -2.22
N MET A 407 -8.02 -6.25 -2.44
CA MET A 407 -7.08 -7.28 -2.88
C MET A 407 -6.19 -7.74 -1.72
N THR A 408 -6.09 -9.05 -1.49
CA THR A 408 -5.10 -9.64 -0.56
C THR A 408 -3.83 -10.02 -1.31
N VAL A 409 -2.68 -9.71 -0.72
CA VAL A 409 -1.35 -10.02 -1.29
C VAL A 409 -0.51 -10.77 -0.25
N ALA A 410 0.00 -11.94 -0.61
CA ALA A 410 0.93 -12.70 0.23
C ALA A 410 2.29 -12.00 0.34
N VAL A 411 2.78 -11.78 1.57
CA VAL A 411 4.00 -10.97 1.82
C VAL A 411 5.33 -11.64 1.45
N GLY A 412 5.32 -12.95 1.19
CA GLY A 412 6.53 -13.71 0.88
C GLY A 412 6.92 -14.69 1.98
N ASN A 413 7.67 -15.73 1.57
CA ASN A 413 8.09 -16.83 2.43
C ASN A 413 9.62 -16.81 2.71
N ASN A 414 10.24 -15.64 2.60
CA ASN A 414 11.67 -15.39 2.77
C ASN A 414 12.07 -14.96 4.20
N GLY A 415 11.20 -15.14 5.20
CA GLY A 415 11.40 -14.66 6.59
C GLY A 415 12.63 -15.21 7.32
N GLU A 416 13.25 -16.26 6.80
CA GLU A 416 14.49 -16.87 7.31
C GLU A 416 15.74 -16.47 6.50
N ARG A 417 15.60 -15.64 5.46
CA ARG A 417 16.74 -15.04 4.74
C ARG A 417 17.46 -14.02 5.63
N ASP A 418 18.63 -13.57 5.18
CA ASP A 418 19.49 -12.66 5.94
C ASP A 418 18.80 -11.32 6.28
N ALA A 419 18.68 -11.03 7.59
CA ALA A 419 18.06 -9.81 8.08
C ALA A 419 18.98 -8.59 8.02
N GLU A 420 20.30 -8.77 8.13
CA GLU A 420 21.29 -7.67 8.03
C GLU A 420 21.32 -7.12 6.60
N LEU A 421 21.14 -8.00 5.61
CA LEU A 421 20.99 -7.64 4.20
C LEU A 421 19.55 -7.29 3.81
N SER A 422 18.60 -7.25 4.76
CA SER A 422 17.17 -7.02 4.51
C SER A 422 16.52 -7.99 3.51
N LEU A 423 17.10 -9.17 3.31
CA LEU A 423 16.61 -10.19 2.38
C LEU A 423 15.38 -10.93 2.91
N ASN A 424 15.04 -10.77 4.19
CA ASN A 424 13.82 -11.29 4.83
C ASN A 424 12.64 -10.31 4.81
N ARG A 425 12.83 -9.11 4.24
CA ARG A 425 11.80 -8.09 4.15
C ARG A 425 10.66 -8.56 3.24
N ILE A 426 9.47 -8.02 3.45
CA ILE A 426 8.30 -8.26 2.58
C ILE A 426 8.68 -8.12 1.09
N GLN A 427 8.01 -8.90 0.24
CA GLN A 427 8.31 -8.96 -1.19
C GLN A 427 7.29 -8.20 -2.02
N VAL A 428 7.67 -7.79 -3.23
CA VAL A 428 6.78 -7.13 -4.17
C VAL A 428 5.58 -8.06 -4.53
N PRO A 429 4.34 -7.56 -4.65
CA PRO A 429 3.86 -6.18 -4.46
C PRO A 429 3.23 -5.91 -3.08
N SER A 430 3.66 -6.63 -2.02
CA SER A 430 3.05 -6.52 -0.69
C SER A 430 3.35 -5.21 0.05
N ASP A 431 4.07 -4.32 -0.59
CA ASP A 431 4.31 -2.92 -0.26
C ASP A 431 3.24 -1.95 -0.79
N SER A 432 2.24 -2.45 -1.52
CA SER A 432 1.06 -1.65 -1.93
C SER A 432 0.37 -1.00 -0.72
N VAL A 433 -0.04 0.26 -0.89
CA VAL A 433 -0.76 1.02 0.15
C VAL A 433 -2.28 0.82 0.09
N ASN A 434 -2.81 0.42 -1.06
CA ASN A 434 -4.24 0.20 -1.31
C ASN A 434 -4.65 -1.27 -1.13
N ALA A 435 -3.76 -2.24 -1.37
CA ALA A 435 -3.99 -3.66 -1.06
C ALA A 435 -3.88 -3.99 0.45
N LEU A 436 -4.30 -5.20 0.83
CA LEU A 436 -4.11 -5.78 2.16
C LEU A 436 -3.01 -6.85 2.10
N SER A 437 -1.87 -6.57 2.70
CA SER A 437 -0.69 -7.44 2.72
C SER A 437 -0.76 -8.39 3.91
N VAL A 438 -0.73 -9.69 3.65
CA VAL A 438 -1.03 -10.73 4.65
C VAL A 438 0.18 -11.62 4.89
N GLY A 439 0.65 -11.64 6.15
CA GLY A 439 1.66 -12.58 6.65
C GLY A 439 1.03 -13.84 7.25
N ALA A 440 1.88 -14.79 7.64
CA ALA A 440 1.43 -16.07 8.20
C ALA A 440 1.69 -16.18 9.70
N ALA A 441 0.68 -16.63 10.44
CA ALA A 441 0.78 -17.11 11.81
C ALA A 441 0.98 -18.64 11.83
N ASP A 442 1.72 -19.13 12.83
CA ASP A 442 2.11 -20.54 12.94
C ASP A 442 1.02 -21.48 13.47
N ARG A 443 -0.03 -20.93 14.11
CA ARG A 443 -1.11 -21.69 14.74
C ARG A 443 -2.48 -21.03 14.56
N SER A 444 -3.53 -21.83 14.60
CA SER A 444 -4.92 -21.38 14.57
C SER A 444 -5.47 -20.97 15.95
N GLY A 445 -4.97 -21.56 17.04
CA GLY A 445 -5.39 -21.25 18.42
C GLY A 445 -4.87 -19.91 18.96
N ASP A 446 -5.19 -19.59 20.22
CA ASP A 446 -4.87 -18.30 20.87
C ASP A 446 -3.36 -18.06 21.08
N GLU A 447 -2.58 -19.14 21.16
CA GLU A 447 -1.13 -19.10 21.37
C GLU A 447 -0.36 -19.11 20.05
N TRP A 448 -0.62 -18.11 19.23
CA TRP A 448 -0.01 -17.94 17.90
C TRP A 448 1.14 -16.94 17.92
N LYS A 449 2.04 -17.06 16.95
CA LYS A 449 3.06 -16.06 16.60
C LYS A 449 3.31 -16.07 15.10
N ARG A 450 4.20 -15.20 14.60
CA ARG A 450 4.65 -15.23 13.21
C ARG A 450 5.26 -16.60 12.87
N ALA A 451 4.85 -17.20 11.75
CA ALA A 451 5.51 -18.37 11.18
C ALA A 451 6.91 -18.00 10.68
N SER A 452 7.93 -18.83 10.92
CA SER A 452 9.35 -18.44 10.69
C SER A 452 9.63 -18.01 9.25
N TYR A 453 9.01 -18.69 8.28
CA TYR A 453 9.11 -18.37 6.85
C TYR A 453 8.43 -17.05 6.46
N SER A 454 7.46 -16.53 7.22
CA SER A 454 6.71 -15.33 6.82
C SER A 454 7.64 -14.12 6.77
N ALA A 455 7.69 -13.42 5.65
CA ALA A 455 8.48 -12.20 5.50
C ALA A 455 8.12 -11.13 6.55
N THR A 456 9.06 -10.25 6.86
CA THR A 456 8.93 -9.23 7.91
C THR A 456 8.91 -7.81 7.32
N GLY A 457 8.26 -6.89 8.01
CA GLY A 457 8.35 -5.46 7.71
C GLY A 457 9.70 -4.84 8.07
N PRO A 458 9.80 -3.50 8.01
CA PRO A 458 8.74 -2.55 7.62
C PRO A 458 8.45 -2.56 6.11
N GLY A 459 7.32 -1.97 5.70
CA GLY A 459 7.07 -1.56 4.32
C GLY A 459 7.81 -0.26 3.94
N ARG A 460 7.60 0.26 2.74
CA ARG A 460 8.11 1.59 2.34
C ARG A 460 7.38 2.71 3.09
N SER A 461 7.92 3.93 3.08
CA SER A 461 7.19 5.10 3.57
C SER A 461 6.66 5.93 2.41
N PRO A 462 5.34 6.22 2.36
CA PRO A 462 4.26 5.74 3.23
C PRO A 462 3.88 4.27 2.99
N GLY A 463 3.15 3.64 3.93
CA GLY A 463 2.87 2.19 3.92
C GLY A 463 3.78 1.39 4.85
N ARG A 464 4.30 2.01 5.92
CA ARG A 464 5.44 1.47 6.68
C ARG A 464 5.10 0.23 7.50
N ARG A 465 3.86 0.13 7.99
CA ARG A 465 3.44 -1.00 8.82
C ARG A 465 3.03 -2.16 7.92
N LYS A 466 3.95 -3.11 7.77
CA LYS A 466 3.77 -4.34 6.98
C LYS A 466 4.32 -5.56 7.76
N PRO A 467 3.77 -6.78 7.58
CA PRO A 467 2.50 -7.05 6.90
C PRO A 467 1.37 -6.21 7.52
N ASP A 468 0.27 -5.96 6.81
CA ASP A 468 -0.84 -5.20 7.41
C ASP A 468 -1.45 -6.02 8.56
N VAL A 469 -1.66 -7.30 8.29
CA VAL A 469 -2.20 -8.30 9.23
C VAL A 469 -1.53 -9.64 8.99
N VAL A 470 -1.72 -10.59 9.92
CA VAL A 470 -1.42 -12.00 9.68
C VAL A 470 -2.69 -12.85 9.75
N ALA A 471 -2.67 -14.01 9.11
CA ALA A 471 -3.68 -15.05 9.28
C ALA A 471 -2.99 -16.41 9.44
N PHE A 472 -3.69 -17.42 9.93
CA PHE A 472 -3.10 -18.76 10.02
C PHE A 472 -2.65 -19.23 8.63
N GLY A 473 -1.37 -19.58 8.51
CA GLY A 473 -0.77 -20.04 7.26
C GLY A 473 -0.13 -21.42 7.36
N GLY A 474 -0.25 -22.08 8.51
CA GLY A 474 0.38 -23.37 8.79
C GLY A 474 1.85 -23.28 9.20
N ALA A 475 2.31 -24.31 9.89
CA ALA A 475 3.69 -24.55 10.28
C ALA A 475 3.92 -26.07 10.43
N PRO A 476 5.18 -26.56 10.54
CA PRO A 476 5.43 -28.01 10.68
C PRO A 476 4.73 -28.70 11.86
N LYS A 477 4.32 -27.94 12.88
CA LYS A 477 3.55 -28.46 14.03
C LYS A 477 2.04 -28.48 13.82
N GLU A 478 1.53 -27.69 12.88
CA GLU A 478 0.11 -27.49 12.60
C GLU A 478 -0.01 -27.03 11.15
N TYR A 479 -0.22 -27.98 10.23
CA TYR A 479 -0.31 -27.67 8.80
C TYR A 479 -1.63 -26.98 8.47
N PHE A 480 -1.61 -26.20 7.38
CA PHE A 480 -2.82 -25.74 6.74
C PHE A 480 -3.30 -26.85 5.79
N HIS A 481 -4.48 -27.40 6.01
CA HIS A 481 -5.02 -28.45 5.14
C HIS A 481 -5.96 -27.85 4.08
N VAL A 482 -5.78 -28.29 2.84
CA VAL A 482 -6.57 -27.90 1.67
C VAL A 482 -7.05 -29.13 0.91
N ALA A 483 -7.96 -28.95 -0.04
CA ALA A 483 -8.36 -30.03 -0.95
C ALA A 483 -7.16 -30.47 -1.83
N ALA A 484 -6.93 -31.78 -1.90
CA ALA A 484 -5.97 -32.39 -2.81
C ALA A 484 -6.56 -32.61 -4.21
N PRO A 485 -5.71 -32.74 -5.25
CA PRO A 485 -6.17 -33.16 -6.58
C PRO A 485 -6.86 -34.52 -6.57
N GLY A 486 -7.80 -34.71 -7.50
CA GLY A 486 -8.53 -35.95 -7.73
C GLY A 486 -10.05 -35.83 -7.47
N LYS A 487 -10.78 -36.87 -7.86
CA LYS A 487 -12.26 -36.93 -7.77
C LYS A 487 -12.80 -37.14 -6.35
N ARG A 488 -11.94 -37.49 -5.39
CA ARG A 488 -12.34 -37.75 -4.01
C ARG A 488 -11.90 -36.60 -3.11
N PRO A 489 -12.72 -36.20 -2.12
CA PRO A 489 -12.36 -35.15 -1.18
C PRO A 489 -11.31 -35.66 -0.19
N ASN A 490 -10.05 -35.55 -0.58
CA ASN A 490 -8.89 -35.86 0.23
C ASN A 490 -8.13 -34.57 0.59
N LEU A 491 -7.37 -34.61 1.68
CA LEU A 491 -6.57 -33.49 2.13
C LEU A 491 -5.17 -33.48 1.53
N ALA A 492 -4.64 -32.29 1.31
CA ALA A 492 -3.22 -32.03 1.16
C ALA A 492 -2.76 -31.14 2.31
N ALA A 493 -1.65 -31.49 2.95
CA ALA A 493 -1.01 -30.66 3.96
C ALA A 493 -0.06 -29.65 3.31
N THR A 494 -0.20 -28.38 3.68
CA THR A 494 0.60 -27.28 3.15
C THR A 494 0.87 -26.22 4.22
N LEU A 495 1.73 -25.25 3.90
CA LEU A 495 1.99 -24.05 4.69
C LEU A 495 2.51 -22.93 3.78
N GLY A 496 2.31 -21.68 4.19
CA GLY A 496 2.80 -20.51 3.44
C GLY A 496 1.91 -19.28 3.57
N THR A 497 2.49 -18.13 3.28
CA THR A 497 1.74 -16.86 3.16
C THR A 497 0.70 -16.92 2.03
N SER A 498 0.93 -17.77 1.02
CA SER A 498 -0.01 -18.08 -0.06
C SER A 498 -1.34 -18.69 0.41
N PHE A 499 -1.42 -19.22 1.64
CA PHE A 499 -2.64 -19.75 2.25
C PHE A 499 -3.19 -18.84 3.36
N ALA A 500 -2.33 -18.06 4.01
CA ALA A 500 -2.76 -17.01 4.95
C ALA A 500 -3.51 -15.87 4.24
N ALA A 501 -3.01 -15.40 3.09
CA ALA A 501 -3.65 -14.36 2.29
C ALA A 501 -5.10 -14.70 1.88
N PRO A 502 -5.39 -15.86 1.28
CA PRO A 502 -6.76 -16.25 0.96
C PRO A 502 -7.63 -16.49 2.19
N LEU A 503 -7.06 -16.93 3.34
CA LEU A 503 -7.83 -17.05 4.58
C LEU A 503 -8.28 -15.66 5.10
N ALA A 504 -7.42 -14.65 5.05
CA ALA A 504 -7.82 -13.29 5.38
C ALA A 504 -8.90 -12.76 4.41
N LEU A 505 -8.77 -13.06 3.11
CA LEU A 505 -9.78 -12.69 2.11
C LEU A 505 -11.12 -13.39 2.38
N ARG A 506 -11.10 -14.66 2.81
CA ARG A 506 -12.30 -15.41 3.19
C ARG A 506 -13.12 -14.68 4.25
N SER A 507 -12.47 -14.14 5.30
CA SER A 507 -13.14 -13.33 6.31
C SER A 507 -13.76 -12.06 5.71
N ALA A 508 -13.06 -11.40 4.78
CA ALA A 508 -13.57 -10.24 4.07
C ALA A 508 -14.83 -10.55 3.24
N VAL A 509 -14.78 -11.64 2.46
CA VAL A 509 -15.89 -12.15 1.65
C VAL A 509 -17.07 -12.52 2.53
N GLY A 510 -16.82 -13.16 3.67
CA GLY A 510 -17.86 -13.50 4.65
C GLY A 510 -18.58 -12.28 5.21
N ILE A 511 -17.85 -11.20 5.54
CA ILE A 511 -18.47 -9.96 6.04
C ILE A 511 -19.43 -9.41 4.99
N ARG A 512 -19.00 -9.35 3.73
CA ARG A 512 -19.81 -8.86 2.62
C ARG A 512 -21.01 -9.78 2.30
N ALA A 513 -20.82 -11.09 2.34
CA ALA A 513 -21.87 -12.06 2.09
C ALA A 513 -22.96 -12.00 3.17
N ILE A 514 -22.58 -11.75 4.43
CA ILE A 514 -23.50 -11.69 5.57
C ILE A 514 -24.19 -10.34 5.65
N LEU A 515 -23.44 -9.24 5.68
CA LEU A 515 -23.97 -7.89 5.90
C LEU A 515 -24.43 -7.19 4.61
N GLY A 516 -24.19 -7.79 3.44
CA GLY A 516 -24.61 -7.28 2.15
C GLY A 516 -23.82 -6.06 1.67
N SER A 517 -24.38 -5.39 0.65
CA SER A 517 -23.66 -4.34 -0.08
C SER A 517 -23.46 -3.04 0.70
N ALA A 518 -24.11 -2.89 1.85
CA ALA A 518 -24.01 -1.72 2.73
C ALA A 518 -22.61 -1.52 3.34
N VAL A 519 -21.78 -2.58 3.40
CA VAL A 519 -20.39 -2.49 3.90
C VAL A 519 -19.42 -2.63 2.74
N HIS A 520 -18.82 -1.52 2.32
CA HIS A 520 -17.91 -1.44 1.18
C HIS A 520 -16.58 -2.15 1.46
N PRO A 521 -15.86 -2.61 0.41
CA PRO A 521 -14.56 -3.29 0.56
C PRO A 521 -13.53 -2.53 1.41
N LEU A 522 -13.48 -1.21 1.27
CA LEU A 522 -12.60 -0.36 2.09
C LEU A 522 -12.97 -0.38 3.60
N ALA A 523 -14.25 -0.42 3.94
CA ALA A 523 -14.69 -0.57 5.34
C ALA A 523 -14.43 -1.97 5.87
N ILE A 524 -14.51 -2.99 5.01
CA ILE A 524 -14.14 -4.36 5.36
C ILE A 524 -12.65 -4.45 5.66
N LYS A 525 -11.78 -3.80 4.85
CA LYS A 525 -10.35 -3.66 5.16
C LYS A 525 -10.13 -3.02 6.53
N ALA A 526 -10.85 -1.94 6.83
CA ALA A 526 -10.80 -1.29 8.14
C ALA A 526 -11.27 -2.21 9.28
N LEU A 527 -12.34 -2.98 9.07
CA LEU A 527 -12.88 -3.93 10.05
C LEU A 527 -11.91 -5.08 10.36
N LEU A 528 -11.29 -5.67 9.33
CA LEU A 528 -10.29 -6.73 9.51
C LEU A 528 -9.15 -6.26 10.41
N VAL A 529 -8.61 -5.07 10.14
CA VAL A 529 -7.56 -4.44 10.96
C VAL A 529 -8.09 -4.09 12.36
N HIS A 530 -9.29 -3.54 12.46
CA HIS A 530 -9.89 -3.11 13.72
C HIS A 530 -10.13 -4.26 14.72
N GLY A 531 -10.46 -5.43 14.19
CA GLY A 531 -10.76 -6.62 14.97
C GLY A 531 -9.61 -7.61 15.10
N CYS A 532 -8.40 -7.26 14.63
CA CYS A 532 -7.24 -8.13 14.81
C CYS A 532 -7.01 -8.48 16.28
N GLU A 533 -6.70 -9.74 16.52
CA GLU A 533 -6.15 -10.20 17.79
C GLU A 533 -4.68 -9.76 17.85
N ASN A 534 -4.26 -9.16 18.95
CA ASN A 534 -2.86 -8.82 19.15
C ASN A 534 -2.47 -8.97 20.61
N LYS A 535 -1.22 -9.35 20.86
CA LYS A 535 -0.60 -9.43 22.19
C LYS A 535 0.51 -8.39 22.27
N ASP A 536 0.68 -7.75 23.42
CA ASP A 536 1.66 -6.66 23.62
C ASP A 536 3.12 -7.10 23.34
N GLU A 537 3.40 -8.41 23.40
CA GLU A 537 4.72 -9.00 23.15
C GLU A 537 5.06 -9.18 21.67
N HIS A 538 4.10 -9.01 20.75
CA HIS A 538 4.34 -9.22 19.33
C HIS A 538 5.09 -8.04 18.69
N ASP A 539 6.15 -8.35 17.97
CA ASP A 539 6.82 -7.38 17.12
C ASP A 539 5.90 -7.00 15.95
N VAL A 540 5.70 -5.70 15.81
CA VAL A 540 4.84 -5.07 14.81
C VAL A 540 5.37 -5.23 13.38
N HIS A 541 6.68 -5.41 13.21
CA HIS A 541 7.29 -5.79 11.93
C HIS A 541 7.02 -7.26 11.59
N HIS A 542 6.66 -8.08 12.58
CA HIS A 542 6.32 -9.48 12.35
C HIS A 542 4.83 -9.70 12.09
N VAL A 543 3.96 -8.98 12.81
CA VAL A 543 2.51 -9.28 12.81
C VAL A 543 1.64 -8.14 12.29
N GLY A 544 2.21 -6.98 11.99
CA GLY A 544 1.42 -5.83 11.61
C GLY A 544 0.46 -5.40 12.72
N TRP A 545 -0.80 -5.19 12.36
CA TRP A 545 -1.90 -4.89 13.30
C TRP A 545 -2.40 -6.09 14.11
N GLY A 546 -1.92 -7.29 13.80
CA GLY A 546 -2.26 -8.53 14.52
C GLY A 546 -2.85 -9.58 13.59
N ARG A 547 -3.41 -10.63 14.20
CA ARG A 547 -4.00 -11.76 13.48
C ARG A 547 -5.48 -11.52 13.22
N VAL A 548 -5.92 -11.75 11.99
CA VAL A 548 -7.35 -11.78 11.65
C VAL A 548 -8.02 -12.91 12.44
N PRO A 549 -9.10 -12.65 13.20
CA PRO A 549 -9.80 -13.68 13.97
C PRO A 549 -10.33 -14.79 13.06
N ALA A 550 -10.26 -16.03 13.54
CA ALA A 550 -10.84 -17.17 12.83
C ALA A 550 -12.38 -17.12 12.80
N ASP A 551 -13.01 -16.66 13.89
CA ASP A 551 -14.46 -16.48 13.95
C ASP A 551 -14.88 -15.08 13.48
N ILE A 552 -15.54 -15.05 12.33
CA ILE A 552 -16.07 -13.82 11.73
C ILE A 552 -17.06 -13.08 12.63
N ASN A 553 -17.75 -13.77 13.54
CA ASN A 553 -18.70 -13.11 14.45
C ASN A 553 -17.99 -12.10 15.35
N GLN A 554 -16.72 -12.30 15.69
CA GLN A 554 -15.92 -11.32 16.43
C GLN A 554 -15.80 -9.99 15.67
N LEU A 555 -15.86 -10.02 14.34
CA LEU A 555 -15.76 -8.84 13.46
C LEU A 555 -17.10 -8.17 13.22
N ILE A 556 -18.21 -8.92 13.16
CA ILE A 556 -19.53 -8.38 12.78
C ILE A 556 -20.55 -8.26 13.92
N THR A 557 -20.22 -8.74 15.12
CA THR A 557 -21.08 -8.65 16.30
C THR A 557 -20.38 -7.94 17.47
N CYS A 558 -21.18 -7.47 18.41
CA CYS A 558 -20.74 -6.77 19.63
C CYS A 558 -21.20 -7.50 20.89
N GLY A 559 -20.32 -7.54 21.89
CA GLY A 559 -20.65 -8.03 23.23
C GLY A 559 -21.51 -7.06 24.05
N GLU A 560 -21.77 -7.43 25.30
CA GLU A 560 -22.42 -6.51 26.25
C GLU A 560 -21.55 -5.29 26.53
N GLY A 561 -22.18 -4.11 26.60
CA GLY A 561 -21.46 -2.85 26.81
C GLY A 561 -20.49 -2.48 25.69
N GLU A 562 -20.64 -3.05 24.50
CA GLU A 562 -19.86 -2.71 23.32
C GLU A 562 -20.76 -2.26 22.17
N ALA A 563 -20.33 -1.23 21.44
CA ALA A 563 -20.94 -0.80 20.20
C ALA A 563 -19.86 -0.51 19.16
N ARG A 564 -19.91 -1.21 18.02
CA ARG A 564 -19.03 -1.00 16.87
C ARG A 564 -19.77 -0.26 15.76
N ILE A 565 -19.24 0.88 15.36
CA ILE A 565 -19.89 1.87 14.50
C ILE A 565 -19.04 2.07 13.25
N ILE A 566 -19.66 2.05 12.07
CA ILE A 566 -19.02 2.22 10.77
C ILE A 566 -19.45 3.53 10.12
N TYR A 567 -18.47 4.27 9.61
CA TYR A 567 -18.63 5.43 8.74
C TYR A 567 -18.00 5.11 7.39
N GLN A 568 -18.68 5.45 6.31
CA GLN A 568 -18.16 5.29 4.96
C GLN A 568 -18.54 6.51 4.12
N GLY A 569 -17.59 7.09 3.41
CA GLY A 569 -17.89 8.28 2.61
C GLY A 569 -16.71 8.77 1.80
N GLU A 570 -16.78 10.04 1.40
CA GLU A 570 -15.74 10.70 0.63
C GLU A 570 -15.20 11.93 1.35
N LEU A 571 -13.89 12.16 1.21
CA LEU A 571 -13.22 13.36 1.68
C LEU A 571 -12.82 14.23 0.50
N ARG A 572 -13.10 15.52 0.58
CA ARG A 572 -12.75 16.52 -0.44
C ARG A 572 -11.43 17.22 -0.10
N PRO A 573 -10.53 17.44 -1.07
CA PRO A 573 -9.22 18.03 -0.81
C PRO A 573 -9.31 19.40 -0.13
N GLY A 574 -8.47 19.61 0.89
CA GLY A 574 -8.36 20.87 1.63
C GLY A 574 -9.59 21.20 2.48
N LYS A 575 -10.60 20.32 2.54
CA LYS A 575 -11.80 20.49 3.38
C LYS A 575 -11.65 19.70 4.67
N PHE A 576 -12.36 20.17 5.69
CA PHE A 576 -12.44 19.52 6.99
C PHE A 576 -13.81 18.90 7.14
N LEU A 577 -13.83 17.63 7.53
CA LEU A 577 -15.03 16.89 7.89
C LEU A 577 -14.99 16.60 9.40
N ARG A 578 -16.06 16.91 10.12
CA ARG A 578 -16.22 16.51 11.52
C ARG A 578 -17.06 15.24 11.57
N GLY A 579 -16.51 14.18 12.14
CA GLY A 579 -17.20 12.93 12.44
C GLY A 579 -17.45 12.78 13.94
N PRO A 580 -18.69 12.98 14.42
CA PRO A 580 -19.05 12.70 15.80
C PRO A 580 -18.96 11.21 16.10
N ILE A 581 -18.43 10.85 17.28
CA ILE A 581 -18.52 9.50 17.85
C ILE A 581 -19.82 9.44 18.66
N PRO A 582 -20.86 8.73 18.22
CA PRO A 582 -22.14 8.71 18.89
C PRO A 582 -22.01 8.00 20.23
N LEU A 583 -22.55 8.63 21.26
CA LEU A 583 -22.70 8.12 22.62
C LEU A 583 -24.18 8.25 23.04
N PRO A 584 -24.64 7.53 24.07
CA PRO A 584 -25.96 7.74 24.64
C PRO A 584 -26.17 9.18 25.15
N ASN A 585 -27.43 9.57 25.33
CA ASN A 585 -27.81 10.91 25.83
C ASN A 585 -27.53 11.13 27.33
N PHE A 586 -26.93 10.15 28.00
CA PHE A 586 -26.51 10.22 29.39
C PHE A 586 -24.99 10.06 29.52
N GLN A 587 -24.43 10.53 30.64
CA GLN A 587 -23.00 10.40 30.88
C GLN A 587 -22.61 8.94 31.18
N LEU A 588 -21.65 8.40 30.44
CA LEU A 588 -21.09 7.08 30.71
C LEU A 588 -20.35 7.02 32.05
N GLU A 589 -20.35 5.85 32.67
CA GLU A 589 -19.74 5.61 33.98
C GLU A 589 -18.44 4.81 33.88
N GLY A 590 -17.48 5.10 34.76
CA GLY A 590 -16.24 4.34 34.87
C GLY A 590 -15.29 4.58 33.70
N LYS A 591 -14.53 3.54 33.33
CA LYS A 591 -13.59 3.57 32.21
C LYS A 591 -14.32 3.16 30.94
N VAL A 592 -14.15 3.97 29.90
CA VAL A 592 -14.64 3.74 28.54
C VAL A 592 -13.43 3.56 27.64
N ARG A 593 -13.39 2.45 26.89
CA ARG A 593 -12.38 2.20 25.87
C ARG A 593 -12.92 2.68 24.53
N LEU A 594 -12.13 3.47 23.83
CA LEU A 594 -12.38 3.88 22.45
C LEU A 594 -11.29 3.27 21.57
N ARG A 595 -11.69 2.44 20.61
CA ARG A 595 -10.85 1.92 19.54
C ARG A 595 -11.29 2.57 18.24
N ALA A 596 -10.35 3.03 17.41
CA ALA A 596 -10.68 3.61 16.10
C ALA A 596 -9.70 3.15 15.03
N THR A 597 -10.22 2.82 13.84
CA THR A 597 -9.44 2.52 12.63
C THR A 597 -9.91 3.42 11.49
N PHE A 598 -9.03 4.29 10.98
CA PHE A 598 -9.21 4.98 9.71
C PHE A 598 -8.54 4.18 8.59
N CYS A 599 -9.26 3.98 7.50
CA CYS A 599 -8.72 3.44 6.25
C CYS A 599 -9.20 4.31 5.08
N TYR A 600 -8.35 4.62 4.13
CA TYR A 600 -8.73 5.36 2.93
C TYR A 600 -7.98 4.88 1.70
N ALA A 601 -8.62 4.97 0.55
CA ALA A 601 -7.99 4.68 -0.73
C ALA A 601 -7.24 5.93 -1.21
N SER A 602 -5.97 5.77 -1.59
CA SER A 602 -5.14 6.89 -2.03
C SER A 602 -4.72 6.70 -3.48
N PRO A 603 -4.94 7.69 -4.35
CA PRO A 603 -4.15 7.83 -5.57
C PRO A 603 -2.67 7.82 -5.22
N VAL A 604 -1.83 7.31 -6.14
CA VAL A 604 -0.38 7.17 -5.94
C VAL A 604 0.39 7.93 -7.02
N ASP A 605 1.62 8.32 -6.70
CA ASP A 605 2.61 8.91 -7.61
C ASP A 605 3.84 7.96 -7.63
N PRO A 606 3.86 6.89 -8.46
CA PRO A 606 4.97 5.92 -8.51
C PRO A 606 6.33 6.53 -8.83
N GLN A 607 6.36 7.61 -9.62
CA GLN A 607 7.59 8.36 -9.89
C GLN A 607 8.13 9.10 -8.64
N ASP A 608 7.34 9.26 -7.59
CA ASP A 608 7.69 9.99 -6.36
C ASP A 608 7.71 9.05 -5.16
N ALA A 609 8.64 8.08 -5.13
CA ALA A 609 8.69 7.03 -4.11
C ALA A 609 8.67 7.56 -2.66
N GLY A 610 9.33 8.70 -2.37
CA GLY A 610 9.32 9.34 -1.05
C GLY A 610 8.02 10.10 -0.71
N ALA A 611 7.19 10.38 -1.72
CA ALA A 611 5.89 11.03 -1.60
C ALA A 611 4.77 10.21 -2.25
N TYR A 612 4.89 8.88 -2.20
CA TYR A 612 4.16 7.95 -3.03
C TYR A 612 2.63 8.06 -2.93
N THR A 613 2.06 8.24 -1.73
CA THR A 613 0.61 8.47 -1.59
C THR A 613 0.25 9.93 -1.85
N LYS A 614 -0.73 10.20 -2.72
CA LYS A 614 -1.21 11.57 -3.01
C LYS A 614 -2.16 12.10 -1.94
N ALA A 615 -2.67 11.23 -1.07
CA ALA A 615 -3.57 11.59 0.00
C ALA A 615 -2.99 11.39 1.40
N GLY A 616 -3.29 12.33 2.29
CA GLY A 616 -2.96 12.20 3.71
C GLY A 616 -3.99 12.84 4.63
N LEU A 617 -4.27 12.21 5.77
CA LEU A 617 -5.25 12.67 6.74
C LEU A 617 -4.59 13.38 7.93
N GLY A 618 -5.02 14.61 8.17
CA GLY A 618 -4.79 15.30 9.43
C GLY A 618 -5.97 15.06 10.36
N ILE A 619 -5.81 14.21 11.37
CA ILE A 619 -6.88 13.85 12.30
C ILE A 619 -6.67 14.55 13.63
N THR A 620 -7.72 15.23 14.12
CA THR A 620 -7.74 15.85 15.45
C THR A 620 -8.89 15.28 16.26
N PHE A 621 -8.57 14.60 17.36
CA PHE A 621 -9.58 14.10 18.30
C PHE A 621 -9.95 15.17 19.34
N ARG A 622 -11.24 15.35 19.60
CA ARG A 622 -11.75 16.24 20.64
C ARG A 622 -12.72 15.45 21.53
N PRO A 623 -12.31 15.07 22.76
CA PRO A 623 -13.09 14.16 23.60
C PRO A 623 -14.33 14.81 24.24
N ASN A 624 -14.30 16.12 24.49
CA ASN A 624 -15.34 16.82 25.24
C ASN A 624 -15.62 18.20 24.65
N ARG A 625 -16.84 18.42 24.16
CA ARG A 625 -17.28 19.66 23.52
C ARG A 625 -17.13 20.91 24.40
N GLU A 626 -17.34 20.76 25.71
CA GLU A 626 -17.36 21.88 26.67
C GLU A 626 -15.94 22.30 27.11
N ARG A 627 -14.95 21.43 27.00
CA ARG A 627 -13.57 21.74 27.37
C ARG A 627 -12.91 22.65 26.33
N ARG A 628 -13.06 23.97 26.44
CA ARG A 628 -12.54 24.95 25.49
C ARG A 628 -11.59 25.95 26.16
N LYS A 629 -10.43 26.21 25.54
CA LYS A 629 -9.53 27.30 25.96
C LYS A 629 -10.18 28.67 25.68
N LYS A 630 -9.95 29.66 26.56
CA LYS A 630 -10.50 31.02 26.39
C LYS A 630 -10.13 31.59 25.01
N GLY A 631 -11.13 32.02 24.24
CA GLY A 631 -10.95 32.56 22.89
C GLY A 631 -10.78 31.53 21.76
N ALA A 632 -10.80 30.23 22.05
CA ALA A 632 -10.73 29.20 21.00
C ALA A 632 -12.10 28.97 20.33
N ALA A 633 -12.10 28.76 19.01
CA ALA A 633 -13.32 28.46 18.25
C ALA A 633 -13.78 27.00 18.36
N ASN A 634 -12.90 26.09 18.79
CA ASN A 634 -13.15 24.65 18.90
C ASN A 634 -12.79 24.13 20.30
N ALA A 635 -13.37 22.99 20.69
CA ALA A 635 -13.02 22.30 21.93
C ALA A 635 -11.55 21.85 21.95
N SER A 636 -11.00 21.56 23.12
CA SER A 636 -9.59 21.17 23.26
C SER A 636 -9.35 19.81 22.62
N SER A 637 -8.24 19.68 21.89
CA SER A 637 -7.86 18.43 21.26
C SER A 637 -7.04 17.54 22.20
N ALA A 638 -7.10 16.24 21.97
CA ALA A 638 -6.20 15.25 22.55
C ALA A 638 -5.56 14.40 21.43
N THR A 639 -4.41 13.80 21.71
CA THR A 639 -3.81 12.80 20.82
C THR A 639 -4.62 11.51 20.92
N PHE A 640 -4.99 10.92 19.77
CA PHE A 640 -5.67 9.63 19.72
C PHE A 640 -4.81 8.59 19.01
N PHE A 641 -4.33 8.92 17.81
CA PHE A 641 -3.36 8.10 17.09
C PHE A 641 -1.96 8.53 17.55
N PRO A 642 -1.22 7.69 18.30
CA PRO A 642 0.13 8.03 18.70
C PRO A 642 1.00 8.17 17.45
N ALA A 643 1.81 9.23 17.40
CA ALA A 643 2.75 9.39 16.30
C ALA A 643 3.87 8.32 16.33
N ALA A 644 4.07 7.67 17.49
CA ALA A 644 5.37 7.27 18.03
C ALA A 644 5.72 5.78 18.07
N GLU A 645 4.87 4.85 17.62
CA GLU A 645 5.20 3.43 17.82
C GLU A 645 6.12 2.82 16.74
N PHE A 646 6.21 3.43 15.54
CA PHE A 646 6.91 2.83 14.38
C PHE A 646 7.91 3.76 13.70
N ARG A 647 8.27 4.87 14.38
CA ARG A 647 9.00 5.97 13.76
C ARG A 647 10.22 6.41 14.54
N THR A 648 11.28 6.70 13.80
CA THR A 648 12.42 7.44 14.35
C THR A 648 12.02 8.90 14.63
N GLU A 649 12.76 9.59 15.50
CA GLU A 649 12.48 10.99 15.82
C GLU A 649 12.50 11.92 14.59
N ALA A 650 13.31 11.57 13.57
CA ALA A 650 13.35 12.28 12.29
C ALA A 650 12.04 12.12 11.49
N GLU A 651 11.46 10.92 11.47
CA GLU A 651 10.22 10.60 10.76
C GLU A 651 8.98 11.20 11.44
N LEU A 652 9.01 11.33 12.77
CA LEU A 652 8.00 12.05 13.55
C LEU A 652 7.96 13.55 13.19
N ARG A 653 9.13 14.15 12.95
CA ARG A 653 9.27 15.58 12.59
C ARG A 653 8.82 15.87 11.16
N ALA A 654 8.77 14.86 10.28
CA ALA A 654 8.41 14.97 8.87
C ALA A 654 6.90 14.79 8.59
N ASP A 655 6.04 14.73 9.62
CA ASP A 655 4.58 14.54 9.47
C ASP A 655 4.19 13.26 8.68
N LEU A 656 5.09 12.25 8.61
CA LEU A 656 4.91 11.05 7.77
C LEU A 656 3.64 10.25 8.12
N GLY A 657 3.16 10.37 9.36
CA GLY A 657 1.89 9.79 9.84
C GLY A 657 0.65 10.20 9.09
N LYS A 658 0.68 11.38 8.49
CA LYS A 658 -0.46 11.87 7.72
C LYS A 658 -0.65 11.04 6.45
N TRP A 659 0.41 10.44 5.91
CA TRP A 659 0.41 9.83 4.58
C TRP A 659 0.16 8.32 4.61
N GLU A 660 -0.01 7.72 5.79
CA GLU A 660 -0.39 6.30 5.94
C GLU A 660 -1.87 6.11 5.62
N THR A 661 -2.20 5.16 4.74
CA THR A 661 -3.58 4.84 4.33
C THR A 661 -4.39 4.10 5.39
N LEU A 662 -3.73 3.64 6.45
CA LEU A 662 -4.30 2.87 7.54
C LEU A 662 -3.77 3.38 8.88
N LEU A 663 -4.68 3.81 9.75
CA LEU A 663 -4.38 4.32 11.09
C LEU A 663 -5.27 3.60 12.10
N HIS A 664 -4.68 2.99 13.12
CA HIS A 664 -5.41 2.28 14.16
C HIS A 664 -4.85 2.62 15.54
N ALA A 665 -5.73 2.81 16.52
CA ALA A 665 -5.35 3.03 17.91
C ALA A 665 -6.50 2.68 18.87
N GLU A 666 -6.14 2.37 20.10
CA GLU A 666 -7.05 2.16 21.22
C GLU A 666 -6.62 3.00 22.42
N ASN A 667 -7.56 3.70 23.05
CA ASN A 667 -7.30 4.52 24.24
C ASN A 667 -8.42 4.35 25.28
N ILE A 668 -8.06 4.51 26.55
CA ILE A 668 -9.00 4.45 27.68
C ILE A 668 -9.24 5.84 28.25
N TYR A 669 -10.50 6.18 28.45
CA TYR A 669 -10.96 7.46 29.01
C TYR A 669 -11.87 7.22 30.22
N TYR A 670 -12.03 8.22 31.08
CA TYR A 670 -13.15 8.22 32.02
C TYR A 670 -14.41 8.66 31.29
N GLY A 671 -15.56 8.03 31.56
CA GLY A 671 -16.83 8.40 30.91
C GLY A 671 -17.17 9.89 31.08
N SER A 672 -16.88 10.47 32.25
CA SER A 672 -17.04 11.92 32.51
C SER A 672 -16.12 12.84 31.70
N SER A 673 -15.10 12.29 31.04
CA SER A 673 -14.22 13.03 30.13
C SER A 673 -14.67 13.00 28.68
N LEU A 674 -15.72 12.21 28.35
CA LEU A 674 -16.29 12.10 27.02
C LEU A 674 -17.66 12.79 26.97
N LEU A 675 -17.78 13.83 26.15
CA LEU A 675 -19.05 14.53 25.93
C LEU A 675 -19.11 15.01 24.48
N GLU A 676 -19.97 14.37 23.69
CA GLU A 676 -20.02 14.53 22.23
C GLU A 676 -18.62 14.50 21.58
N PRO A 677 -17.85 13.42 21.79
CA PRO A 677 -16.52 13.32 21.23
C PRO A 677 -16.55 13.34 19.69
N VAL A 678 -15.57 13.98 19.06
CA VAL A 678 -15.50 14.08 17.59
C VAL A 678 -14.08 13.86 17.06
N PHE A 679 -13.99 13.39 15.81
CA PHE A 679 -12.80 13.50 14.98
C PHE A 679 -12.98 14.61 13.95
N ASP A 680 -12.09 15.61 13.95
CA ASP A 680 -11.95 16.53 12.82
C ASP A 680 -10.92 15.94 11.84
N VAL A 681 -11.34 15.65 10.61
CA VAL A 681 -10.53 15.02 9.57
C VAL A 681 -10.26 16.03 8.47
N HIS A 682 -8.98 16.29 8.22
CA HIS A 682 -8.53 17.15 7.13
C HIS A 682 -7.87 16.32 6.04
N TYR A 683 -8.42 16.33 4.84
CA TYR A 683 -7.79 15.69 3.70
C TYR A 683 -6.76 16.62 3.05
N ASN A 684 -5.48 16.26 3.19
CA ASN A 684 -4.35 16.89 2.54
C ASN A 684 -4.03 16.15 1.23
N ALA A 685 -4.36 16.76 0.10
CA ALA A 685 -3.86 16.31 -1.19
C ALA A 685 -2.44 16.84 -1.44
N ARG A 686 -1.62 16.05 -2.13
CA ARG A 686 -0.32 16.43 -2.70
C ARG A 686 -0.16 15.84 -4.10
N GLU A 687 0.78 16.39 -4.85
CA GLU A 687 1.23 15.86 -6.14
C GLU A 687 2.72 16.09 -6.25
N ALA A 688 3.48 15.06 -6.61
CA ALA A 688 4.95 15.09 -6.68
C ALA A 688 5.62 15.66 -5.41
N GLY A 689 5.07 15.34 -4.24
CA GLY A 689 5.52 15.91 -2.96
C GLY A 689 5.12 17.37 -2.69
N GLY A 690 4.60 18.09 -3.69
CA GLY A 690 4.17 19.49 -3.62
C GLY A 690 2.68 19.68 -3.31
N GLN A 691 2.20 20.92 -3.43
CA GLN A 691 0.76 21.20 -3.35
C GLN A 691 0.05 20.61 -4.57
N ALA A 692 -1.03 19.89 -4.34
CA ALA A 692 -1.88 19.40 -5.43
C ALA A 692 -2.55 20.57 -6.18
N PRO A 693 -2.78 20.43 -7.50
CA PRO A 693 -3.47 21.44 -8.30
C PRO A 693 -4.94 21.62 -7.86
N SER A 694 -5.54 22.71 -8.32
CA SER A 694 -6.99 22.92 -8.16
C SER A 694 -7.75 21.79 -8.84
N GLY A 695 -8.59 21.08 -8.09
CA GLY A 695 -9.39 19.97 -8.64
C GLY A 695 -8.85 18.57 -8.35
N ALA A 696 -7.93 18.41 -7.40
CA ALA A 696 -7.56 17.07 -6.90
C ALA A 696 -8.81 16.21 -6.58
N PRO A 697 -8.77 14.89 -6.84
CA PRO A 697 -9.95 14.04 -6.68
C PRO A 697 -10.34 13.91 -5.20
N SER A 698 -11.62 13.64 -4.96
CA SER A 698 -12.05 13.17 -3.64
C SER A 698 -11.55 11.75 -3.41
N ILE A 699 -11.33 11.38 -2.16
CA ILE A 699 -10.94 10.01 -1.80
C ILE A 699 -12.03 9.34 -0.98
N ARG A 700 -12.19 8.03 -1.17
CA ARG A 700 -13.05 7.22 -0.31
C ARG A 700 -12.37 6.95 1.03
N TYR A 701 -13.13 6.99 2.10
CA TYR A 701 -12.65 6.63 3.43
C TYR A 701 -13.65 5.72 4.15
N ALA A 702 -13.13 4.95 5.09
CA ALA A 702 -13.87 4.25 6.10
C ALA A 702 -13.29 4.58 7.49
N LEU A 703 -14.18 4.70 8.47
CA LEU A 703 -13.82 4.78 9.88
C LEU A 703 -14.63 3.72 10.63
N VAL A 704 -13.95 2.90 11.41
CA VAL A 704 -14.57 1.98 12.36
C VAL A 704 -14.23 2.45 13.76
N VAL A 705 -15.26 2.67 14.60
CA VAL A 705 -15.10 3.03 16.01
C VAL A 705 -15.78 1.99 16.88
N THR A 706 -15.07 1.42 17.85
CA THR A 706 -15.67 0.61 18.91
C THR A 706 -15.65 1.40 20.22
N VAL A 707 -16.81 1.53 20.85
CA VAL A 707 -16.99 2.05 22.20
C VAL A 707 -17.26 0.87 23.12
N SER A 708 -16.40 0.64 24.12
CA SER A 708 -16.64 -0.37 25.15
C SER A 708 -16.78 0.30 26.52
N ALA A 709 -17.95 0.19 27.15
CA ALA A 709 -18.29 0.73 28.46
C ALA A 709 -18.85 -0.40 29.35
N PRO A 710 -18.02 -1.12 30.11
CA PRO A 710 -18.42 -2.34 30.84
C PRO A 710 -19.55 -2.17 31.86
N LYS A 711 -19.80 -0.94 32.33
CA LYS A 711 -20.89 -0.62 33.26
C LYS A 711 -22.26 -0.41 32.58
N HIS A 712 -22.30 -0.43 31.26
CA HIS A 712 -23.47 -0.07 30.44
C HIS A 712 -23.84 -1.22 29.51
N ALA A 713 -24.41 -2.31 30.04
CA ALA A 713 -24.65 -3.54 29.27
C ALA A 713 -25.46 -3.33 27.97
N GLN A 714 -26.36 -2.34 27.93
CA GLN A 714 -27.21 -1.99 26.78
C GLN A 714 -26.64 -0.89 25.88
N LEU A 715 -25.35 -0.54 26.01
CA LEU A 715 -24.69 0.57 25.29
C LEU A 715 -25.04 0.62 23.79
N HIS A 716 -25.06 -0.54 23.13
CA HIS A 716 -25.41 -0.66 21.72
C HIS A 716 -26.81 -0.10 21.40
N GLN A 717 -27.83 -0.56 22.15
CA GLN A 717 -29.20 -0.11 21.97
C GLN A 717 -29.36 1.35 22.42
N ASP A 718 -28.72 1.74 23.53
CA ASP A 718 -28.75 3.11 24.04
C ASP A 718 -28.21 4.13 23.01
N ILE A 719 -27.22 3.74 22.20
CA ILE A 719 -26.71 4.55 21.08
C ILE A 719 -27.73 4.64 19.94
N LEU A 720 -28.36 3.53 19.55
CA LEU A 720 -29.39 3.54 18.49
C LEU A 720 -30.59 4.40 18.88
N ASP A 721 -31.04 4.30 20.14
CA ASP A 721 -32.17 5.07 20.66
C ASP A 721 -31.84 6.58 20.73
N ALA A 722 -30.58 6.93 21.00
CA ALA A 722 -30.12 8.32 21.06
C ALA A 722 -29.95 8.97 19.67
N HIS A 723 -29.73 8.18 18.61
CA HIS A 723 -29.36 8.67 17.28
C HIS A 723 -30.22 8.03 16.17
N ALA A 724 -31.37 8.63 15.88
CA ALA A 724 -32.37 8.08 14.94
C ALA A 724 -31.88 7.81 13.50
N VAL A 725 -30.76 8.41 13.07
CA VAL A 725 -30.17 8.17 11.73
C VAL A 725 -29.31 6.91 11.67
N LEU A 726 -28.88 6.39 12.82
CA LEU A 726 -28.08 5.17 12.93
C LEU A 726 -28.98 3.95 12.85
N GLN A 727 -28.43 2.86 12.31
CA GLN A 727 -29.16 1.60 12.18
C GLN A 727 -28.22 0.43 12.45
N ALA A 728 -28.68 -0.59 13.16
CA ALA A 728 -27.99 -1.86 13.21
C ALA A 728 -28.01 -2.49 11.81
N LEU A 729 -26.87 -2.98 11.33
CA LEU A 729 -26.78 -3.69 10.07
C LEU A 729 -27.38 -5.08 10.25
N GLU A 730 -28.41 -5.39 9.47
CA GLU A 730 -29.06 -6.69 9.51
C GLU A 730 -28.42 -7.66 8.50
N PRO A 731 -28.17 -8.92 8.89
CA PRO A 731 -27.76 -9.95 7.96
C PRO A 731 -28.75 -10.09 6.80
N GLN A 732 -28.24 -10.10 5.56
CA GLN A 732 -29.04 -10.32 4.35
C GLN A 732 -29.31 -11.81 4.09
N VAL A 733 -28.63 -12.68 4.83
CA VAL A 733 -28.71 -14.13 4.73
C VAL A 733 -28.96 -14.71 6.11
N SER A 734 -29.78 -15.76 6.19
CA SER A 734 -30.02 -16.47 7.45
C SER A 734 -28.74 -17.19 7.86
N LEU A 735 -28.13 -16.74 8.97
CA LEU A 735 -27.01 -17.46 9.58
C LEU A 735 -27.55 -18.76 10.20
N PRO A 736 -26.91 -19.93 9.98
CA PRO A 736 -27.28 -21.13 10.70
C PRO A 736 -27.06 -20.88 12.20
N VAL A 737 -28.09 -21.16 13.00
CA VAL A 737 -27.98 -21.13 14.47
C VAL A 737 -27.00 -22.24 14.86
N ARG A 738 -25.81 -21.89 15.35
CA ARG A 738 -24.94 -22.86 16.02
C ARG A 738 -25.62 -23.20 17.36
N VAL A 739 -26.03 -24.46 17.51
CA VAL A 739 -26.54 -25.03 18.77
C VAL A 739 -25.39 -25.29 19.72
#